data_AF-A0A9E3RT23-F1
#
_entry.id   AF-A0A9E3RT23-F1
#
_cell.length_a   1.000
_cell.length_b   1.000
_cell.length_c   1.000
_cell.angle_alpha   90.00
_cell.angle_beta   90.00
_cell.angle_gamma   90.00
#
_symmetry.space_group_name_H-M   'P 1'
#
loop_
_entity.id
_entity.type
_entity.pdbx_description
1 polymer ?
#
loop_
_entity_poly.entity_id
_entity_poly.type
_entity_poly.pdbx_seq_one_letter_code
_entity_poly.pdbx_strand_id
1 'polypeptide(L)'
;MSSNPQRFFRLAFCVMAAMMLTSHAFAFYPYGFFDTLNGGALTFIKWPLDVLDVNGDGDVSGDDEGVELNFETGNGEDGFSSSEVDKVFAGFEEWEQVSTAYMAFFRGQDIVDPVELTADLTQIDAFNVVVFESTQDAEDNGSIVGGSMVATLVTNTFEATTIVIGNSTVNYDAGEMIDVDTVVAQKARDTEATSLGPIIKGVGVFAGGEVAGLRWSPLNNFDPTDSAQAGVNIEDRVVALRNFDGSIGLRGVTPTMYNDFMYYKEESGAFTDSHQDLAPDDIAGITFMYPRTDVDIFFNLDQRVRTQTRQNLPSQPIAGAWIRAWCDADNNSGTSRVPFVDTFTGYYENAVNTDFRGHFRLKGLFKQLETISQTTFQPTYTISSSEFLPDIFGGDERGVYDEIHRGAGFGFDSQFPAEVFREGENGNIFGLTNVNQGTPLRYDLNARKIVSNTTGKTLDVLLASGRPMFGDENQTCPLNVVVSGINVIEAPKMLREFRDQVLLSNAVGAAVMDAYYRVAPTLAQFLTRHDTILALTRMLMKGLEWVVVHAEWLSVAMAGLLASMVARGRRLRRSAAVLPLLLFALAPLANAQLVPYEDVSDIVAASDNIVEGTVESTNTFATDDGLQIYTDVIVKVTDTAKGKLNKNGSIHLRLPTGRVGAIGRSSQELPEFKQGEDVFLFLKDDRVYDNVCIGGKVGKFAVKTDAETGEKYVTPTVLPAYNRLVKESAKMEKHGLKLKTVGADGKTKDASSPQDGRLLVDLENFKSYIRTVDKEQKKQE
;
A
#
# COMPACT_ATOMS: atom_id res chain seq x y z
N MET A 1 -20.25 16.81 55.86
CA MET A 1 -19.39 15.90 55.09
C MET A 1 -19.48 16.33 53.63
N SER A 2 -18.55 17.19 53.20
CA SER A 2 -18.62 17.90 51.91
C SER A 2 -18.08 17.03 50.79
N SER A 3 -18.98 16.57 49.92
CA SER A 3 -18.70 16.05 48.60
C SER A 3 -18.00 17.13 47.76
N ASN A 4 -16.77 16.88 47.34
CA ASN A 4 -15.99 17.83 46.55
C ASN A 4 -16.28 17.63 45.05
N PRO A 5 -17.01 18.53 44.38
CA PRO A 5 -17.43 18.37 42.98
C PRO A 5 -16.27 18.50 41.98
N GLN A 6 -15.07 18.89 42.44
CA GLN A 6 -13.88 19.01 41.60
C GLN A 6 -13.20 17.67 41.26
N ARG A 7 -13.50 16.57 41.97
CA ARG A 7 -12.93 15.25 41.67
C ARG A 7 -13.70 14.51 40.57
N PHE A 8 -15.01 14.69 40.47
CA PHE A 8 -15.82 14.11 39.38
C PHE A 8 -15.57 14.83 38.04
N PHE A 9 -15.35 16.14 38.05
CA PHE A 9 -15.06 16.90 36.83
C PHE A 9 -13.66 16.59 36.25
N ARG A 10 -12.67 16.27 37.11
CA ARG A 10 -11.33 15.88 36.66
C ARG A 10 -11.27 14.44 36.15
N LEU A 11 -12.07 13.53 36.70
CA LEU A 11 -12.17 12.16 36.21
C LEU A 11 -12.94 12.09 34.89
N ALA A 12 -14.03 12.87 34.74
CA ALA A 12 -14.77 12.97 33.49
C ALA A 12 -13.99 13.67 32.37
N PHE A 13 -13.17 14.70 32.70
CA PHE A 13 -12.29 15.34 31.72
C PHE A 13 -11.09 14.45 31.34
N CYS A 14 -10.57 13.62 32.26
CA CYS A 14 -9.53 12.64 31.92
C CYS A 14 -10.06 11.44 31.12
N VAL A 15 -11.33 11.05 31.30
CA VAL A 15 -11.98 10.01 30.48
C VAL A 15 -12.40 10.57 29.12
N MET A 16 -12.90 11.80 29.03
CA MET A 16 -13.17 12.46 27.73
C MET A 16 -11.88 12.84 26.98
N ALA A 17 -10.80 13.25 27.68
CA ALA A 17 -9.51 13.49 27.03
C ALA A 17 -8.77 12.20 26.67
N ALA A 18 -9.08 11.06 27.33
CA ALA A 18 -8.60 9.74 26.92
C ALA A 18 -9.41 9.14 25.77
N MET A 19 -10.64 9.61 25.53
CA MET A 19 -11.49 9.21 24.40
C MET A 19 -11.30 10.10 23.15
N MET A 20 -10.46 11.14 23.19
CA MET A 20 -10.17 12.03 22.06
C MET A 20 -8.76 11.87 21.47
N LEU A 21 -8.05 10.78 21.75
CA LEU A 21 -6.69 10.56 21.23
C LEU A 21 -6.44 9.11 20.81
N THR A 22 -7.30 8.52 19.98
CA THR A 22 -6.90 7.37 19.15
C THR A 22 -7.67 7.35 17.84
N SER A 23 -7.18 8.09 16.85
CA SER A 23 -7.42 7.79 15.44
C SER A 23 -6.05 7.85 14.76
N HIS A 24 -5.42 6.69 14.58
CA HIS A 24 -4.06 6.62 14.03
C HIS A 24 -3.92 5.38 13.17
N ALA A 25 -3.67 5.60 11.89
CA ALA A 25 -3.88 4.66 10.80
C ALA A 25 -2.62 4.27 10.03
N PHE A 26 -2.61 3.25 9.16
CA PHE A 26 -2.76 1.78 9.29
C PHE A 26 -1.66 1.13 8.42
N ALA A 27 -1.79 -0.01 7.71
CA ALA A 27 -0.71 -0.48 6.81
C ALA A 27 -1.19 -1.10 5.49
N PHE A 28 -2.32 -1.79 5.52
CA PHE A 28 -3.10 -2.00 4.30
C PHE A 28 -3.57 -0.65 3.71
N TYR A 29 -4.01 -0.63 2.46
CA TYR A 29 -4.48 0.58 1.79
C TYR A 29 -6.01 0.72 1.94
N PRO A 30 -6.54 1.56 2.87
CA PRO A 30 -7.98 1.78 3.00
C PRO A 30 -8.49 2.78 1.97
N TYR A 31 -9.78 2.68 1.69
CA TYR A 31 -10.52 3.77 1.08
C TYR A 31 -10.82 4.86 2.13
N GLY A 32 -10.50 6.11 1.83
CA GLY A 32 -10.70 7.21 2.78
C GLY A 32 -10.41 8.60 2.22
N PHE A 33 -10.45 9.60 3.09
CA PHE A 33 -10.10 10.99 2.81
C PHE A 33 -9.83 11.77 4.11
N PHE A 34 -9.14 12.92 4.01
CA PHE A 34 -9.01 13.85 5.13
C PHE A 34 -10.19 14.84 5.19
N ASP A 35 -10.94 14.80 6.28
CA ASP A 35 -12.08 15.70 6.49
C ASP A 35 -11.61 17.11 6.88
N THR A 36 -11.81 18.05 5.95
CA THR A 36 -11.45 19.46 6.14
C THR A 36 -12.29 20.19 7.19
N LEU A 37 -13.50 19.71 7.50
CA LEU A 37 -14.42 20.29 8.48
C LEU A 37 -14.09 19.83 9.90
N ASN A 38 -13.53 18.63 10.05
CA ASN A 38 -13.11 18.06 11.35
C ASN A 38 -11.61 18.20 11.60
N GLY A 39 -11.06 19.40 11.40
CA GLY A 39 -9.66 19.71 11.72
C GLY A 39 -8.62 18.93 10.90
N GLY A 40 -9.02 18.32 9.78
CA GLY A 40 -8.14 17.54 8.93
C GLY A 40 -7.91 16.10 9.38
N ALA A 41 -8.83 15.52 10.17
CA ALA A 41 -8.77 14.12 10.59
C ALA A 41 -8.97 13.16 9.39
N LEU A 42 -8.35 11.98 9.45
CA LEU A 42 -8.54 10.93 8.46
C LEU A 42 -9.86 10.19 8.73
N THR A 43 -10.73 10.16 7.72
CA THR A 43 -12.00 9.43 7.71
C THR A 43 -11.89 8.27 6.73
N PHE A 44 -12.21 7.06 7.20
CA PHE A 44 -12.33 5.88 6.34
C PHE A 44 -13.72 5.78 5.76
N ILE A 45 -13.81 5.24 4.55
CA ILE A 45 -15.06 4.89 3.92
C ILE A 45 -15.31 3.41 4.18
N LYS A 46 -16.38 3.10 4.90
CA LYS A 46 -16.71 1.73 5.31
C LYS A 46 -18.21 1.56 5.58
N TRP A 47 -18.63 0.32 5.76
CA TRP A 47 -19.95 0.00 6.28
C TRP A 47 -20.03 0.25 7.79
N PRO A 48 -21.14 0.80 8.30
CA PRO A 48 -21.34 0.94 9.74
C PRO A 48 -21.69 -0.42 10.37
N LEU A 49 -21.40 -0.60 11.65
CA LEU A 49 -21.55 -1.90 12.32
C LEU A 49 -23.02 -2.34 12.41
N ASP A 50 -23.97 -1.42 12.45
CA ASP A 50 -25.42 -1.72 12.46
C ASP A 50 -25.95 -2.20 11.11
N VAL A 51 -25.20 -2.02 10.02
CA VAL A 51 -25.44 -2.71 8.74
C VAL A 51 -24.90 -4.15 8.78
N LEU A 52 -23.78 -4.37 9.47
CA LEU A 52 -23.13 -5.69 9.52
C LEU A 52 -23.75 -6.61 10.59
N ASP A 53 -24.14 -6.06 11.75
CA ASP A 53 -24.73 -6.73 12.90
C ASP A 53 -26.14 -6.14 13.14
N VAL A 54 -27.10 -6.61 12.34
CA VAL A 54 -28.48 -6.08 12.33
C VAL A 54 -29.19 -6.37 13.66
N ASN A 55 -28.84 -7.49 14.30
CA ASN A 55 -29.53 -7.96 15.49
C ASN A 55 -28.90 -7.40 16.81
N GLY A 56 -27.66 -6.91 16.73
CA GLY A 56 -26.91 -6.27 17.81
C GLY A 56 -26.30 -7.24 18.83
N ASP A 57 -26.08 -8.50 18.49
CA ASP A 57 -25.50 -9.51 19.38
C ASP A 57 -23.97 -9.61 19.31
N GLY A 58 -23.34 -8.86 18.40
CA GLY A 58 -21.90 -8.87 18.18
C GLY A 58 -21.41 -10.12 17.47
N ASP A 59 -22.30 -10.86 16.81
CA ASP A 59 -22.02 -11.81 15.75
C ASP A 59 -22.47 -11.17 14.42
N VAL A 60 -21.89 -11.59 13.31
CA VAL A 60 -22.29 -11.12 11.96
C VAL A 60 -22.53 -12.31 11.02
N SER A 61 -22.72 -13.50 11.59
CA SER A 61 -22.85 -14.76 10.85
C SER A 61 -24.31 -15.22 10.68
N GLY A 62 -25.27 -14.38 11.06
CA GLY A 62 -26.69 -14.61 10.81
C GLY A 62 -27.05 -14.54 9.33
N ASP A 63 -28.14 -15.22 8.94
CA ASP A 63 -28.62 -15.29 7.55
C ASP A 63 -29.10 -13.92 7.00
N ASP A 64 -29.25 -12.91 7.85
CA ASP A 64 -29.65 -11.53 7.55
C ASP A 64 -28.60 -10.49 8.01
N GLU A 65 -27.36 -10.92 8.22
CA GLU A 65 -26.24 -10.08 8.69
C GLU A 65 -25.18 -9.90 7.60
N GLY A 66 -24.52 -8.74 7.63
CA GLY A 66 -23.53 -8.37 6.62
C GLY A 66 -24.07 -7.49 5.49
N VAL A 67 -23.19 -7.21 4.54
CA VAL A 67 -23.54 -6.41 3.36
C VAL A 67 -24.41 -7.26 2.42
N GLU A 68 -25.65 -6.81 2.18
CA GLU A 68 -26.55 -7.46 1.22
C GLU A 68 -25.97 -7.35 -0.18
N LEU A 69 -25.84 -8.48 -0.89
CA LEU A 69 -25.45 -8.52 -2.30
C LEU A 69 -26.55 -9.18 -3.13
N ASN A 70 -27.20 -8.40 -3.98
CA ASN A 70 -28.18 -8.87 -4.95
C ASN A 70 -27.46 -9.28 -6.23
N PHE A 71 -27.92 -10.33 -6.92
CA PHE A 71 -27.27 -10.80 -8.13
C PHE A 71 -28.24 -10.83 -9.29
N GLU A 72 -27.78 -10.31 -10.42
CA GLU A 72 -28.43 -10.55 -11.69
C GLU A 72 -28.33 -12.04 -12.05
N THR A 73 -29.48 -12.68 -12.26
CA THR A 73 -29.52 -14.07 -12.70
C THR A 73 -30.24 -14.20 -14.01
N GLY A 74 -29.78 -15.15 -14.82
CA GLY A 74 -30.42 -15.44 -16.08
C GLY A 74 -30.08 -16.82 -16.60
N ASN A 75 -30.04 -16.95 -17.93
CA ASN A 75 -29.85 -18.24 -18.60
C ASN A 75 -28.36 -18.62 -18.75
N GLY A 76 -27.44 -17.79 -18.26
CA GLY A 76 -26.00 -17.95 -18.44
C GLY A 76 -25.47 -17.46 -19.79
N GLU A 77 -26.32 -16.86 -20.62
CA GLU A 77 -25.92 -16.03 -21.76
C GLU A 77 -26.15 -14.56 -21.40
N ASP A 78 -27.37 -14.23 -20.98
CA ASP A 78 -27.77 -12.95 -20.38
C ASP A 78 -27.89 -13.16 -18.86
N GLY A 79 -27.11 -12.43 -18.07
CA GLY A 79 -26.98 -12.63 -16.62
C GLY A 79 -26.12 -13.84 -16.19
N PHE A 80 -25.89 -13.97 -14.89
CA PHE A 80 -25.18 -15.12 -14.32
C PHE A 80 -26.04 -16.39 -14.34
N SER A 81 -25.40 -17.54 -14.58
CA SER A 81 -25.99 -18.83 -14.17
C SER A 81 -25.92 -18.98 -12.64
N SER A 82 -26.79 -19.79 -12.05
CA SER A 82 -26.77 -20.03 -10.60
C SER A 82 -25.40 -20.51 -10.09
N SER A 83 -24.71 -21.36 -10.86
CA SER A 83 -23.36 -21.82 -10.48
C SER A 83 -22.29 -20.73 -10.54
N GLU A 84 -22.48 -19.69 -11.36
CA GLU A 84 -21.57 -18.55 -11.41
C GLU A 84 -21.84 -17.59 -10.26
N VAL A 85 -23.12 -17.35 -9.94
CA VAL A 85 -23.51 -16.62 -8.72
C VAL A 85 -22.87 -17.26 -7.49
N ASP A 86 -22.99 -18.58 -7.34
CA ASP A 86 -22.38 -19.32 -6.22
C ASP A 86 -20.85 -19.11 -6.15
N LYS A 87 -20.16 -19.10 -7.30
CA LYS A 87 -18.70 -18.89 -7.35
C LYS A 87 -18.30 -17.47 -7.00
N VAL A 88 -19.00 -16.47 -7.56
CA VAL A 88 -18.72 -15.06 -7.29
C VAL A 88 -18.99 -14.77 -5.81
N PHE A 89 -20.15 -15.19 -5.30
CA PHE A 89 -20.52 -15.01 -3.90
C PHE A 89 -19.55 -15.74 -2.96
N ALA A 90 -19.12 -16.97 -3.28
CA ALA A 90 -18.07 -17.65 -2.53
C ALA A 90 -16.73 -16.90 -2.51
N GLY A 91 -16.49 -15.98 -3.46
CA GLY A 91 -15.36 -15.06 -3.42
C GLY A 91 -15.54 -13.95 -2.38
N PHE A 92 -16.74 -13.38 -2.27
CA PHE A 92 -17.08 -12.42 -1.21
C PHE A 92 -16.96 -13.07 0.18
N GLU A 93 -17.49 -14.29 0.34
CA GLU A 93 -17.45 -15.05 1.59
C GLU A 93 -16.02 -15.31 2.12
N GLU A 94 -14.97 -15.23 1.28
CA GLU A 94 -13.58 -15.40 1.74
C GLU A 94 -13.19 -14.35 2.80
N TRP A 95 -13.72 -13.13 2.74
CA TRP A 95 -13.41 -12.07 3.71
C TRP A 95 -14.07 -12.29 5.07
N GLU A 96 -15.19 -13.03 5.12
CA GLU A 96 -15.90 -13.38 6.36
C GLU A 96 -15.16 -14.42 7.18
N GLN A 97 -14.34 -15.23 6.50
CA GLN A 97 -13.50 -16.26 7.12
C GLN A 97 -12.42 -15.66 8.03
N VAL A 98 -12.21 -14.34 7.99
CA VAL A 98 -11.31 -13.63 8.90
C VAL A 98 -11.98 -13.47 10.26
N SER A 99 -11.76 -14.46 11.12
CA SER A 99 -12.30 -14.51 12.50
C SER A 99 -12.04 -13.28 13.38
N THR A 100 -11.05 -12.45 13.02
CA THR A 100 -10.70 -11.21 13.71
C THR A 100 -11.47 -9.99 13.22
N ALA A 101 -12.35 -10.12 12.22
CA ALA A 101 -13.13 -9.04 11.62
C ALA A 101 -14.66 -9.26 11.70
N TYR A 102 -15.46 -8.23 11.96
CA TYR A 102 -16.93 -8.22 11.87
C TYR A 102 -17.42 -8.02 10.43
N MET A 103 -16.65 -8.43 9.42
CA MET A 103 -17.08 -8.35 8.03
C MET A 103 -17.91 -9.59 7.70
N ALA A 104 -19.05 -9.38 7.08
CA ALA A 104 -19.94 -10.40 6.55
C ALA A 104 -20.62 -9.87 5.28
N PHE A 105 -21.03 -10.79 4.42
CA PHE A 105 -21.91 -10.57 3.28
C PHE A 105 -23.06 -11.54 3.40
N PHE A 106 -24.22 -11.17 2.86
CA PHE A 106 -25.28 -12.14 2.70
C PHE A 106 -25.86 -12.06 1.30
N ARG A 107 -26.28 -13.22 0.81
CA ARG A 107 -26.86 -13.37 -0.52
C ARG A 107 -28.29 -12.82 -0.48
N GLY A 108 -28.49 -11.66 -1.11
CA GLY A 108 -29.79 -11.03 -1.29
C GLY A 108 -30.65 -11.74 -2.34
N GLN A 109 -31.36 -10.97 -3.15
CA GLN A 109 -32.31 -11.49 -4.13
C GLN A 109 -31.64 -11.85 -5.47
N ASP A 110 -32.25 -12.78 -6.20
CA ASP A 110 -32.05 -12.96 -7.63
C ASP A 110 -32.89 -11.90 -8.36
N ILE A 111 -32.25 -11.07 -9.18
CA ILE A 111 -32.91 -10.02 -9.95
C ILE A 111 -32.71 -10.27 -11.45
N VAL A 112 -33.58 -9.69 -12.25
CA VAL A 112 -33.50 -9.75 -13.71
C VAL A 112 -33.35 -8.33 -14.22
N ASP A 113 -32.14 -8.04 -14.70
CA ASP A 113 -31.75 -6.84 -15.45
C ASP A 113 -32.07 -5.46 -14.81
N PRO A 114 -31.43 -5.09 -13.67
CA PRO A 114 -31.29 -3.70 -13.27
C PRO A 114 -29.82 -3.28 -13.38
N VAL A 115 -29.41 -2.78 -14.54
CA VAL A 115 -28.21 -1.94 -14.63
C VAL A 115 -28.55 -0.59 -13.99
N GLU A 116 -28.22 -0.48 -12.72
CA GLU A 116 -28.39 0.73 -11.91
C GLU A 116 -27.08 1.52 -11.93
N LEU A 117 -27.12 2.76 -12.41
CA LEU A 117 -25.91 3.58 -12.49
C LEU A 117 -26.15 5.02 -11.99
N THR A 118 -27.14 5.24 -11.09
CA THR A 118 -27.68 6.53 -10.54
C THR A 118 -26.70 7.67 -10.12
N ALA A 119 -27.10 8.96 -10.19
CA ALA A 119 -26.43 10.17 -9.64
C ALA A 119 -27.35 11.18 -8.95
N ASP A 120 -28.58 10.78 -8.68
CA ASP A 120 -29.58 11.65 -8.13
C ASP A 120 -29.48 11.38 -6.66
N LEU A 121 -28.94 12.36 -5.93
CA LEU A 121 -28.80 12.25 -4.48
C LEU A 121 -30.18 12.12 -3.78
N THR A 122 -31.29 12.29 -4.52
CA THR A 122 -32.67 12.10 -4.04
C THR A 122 -33.28 10.74 -4.40
N GLN A 123 -32.56 9.88 -5.13
CA GLN A 123 -32.97 8.53 -5.54
C GLN A 123 -31.87 7.48 -5.39
N ILE A 124 -30.90 7.73 -4.51
CA ILE A 124 -30.08 6.65 -3.97
C ILE A 124 -31.03 5.57 -3.44
N ASP A 125 -30.82 4.33 -3.86
CA ASP A 125 -31.64 3.17 -3.50
C ASP A 125 -30.99 2.34 -2.39
N ALA A 126 -29.68 2.52 -2.16
CA ALA A 126 -28.85 1.74 -1.24
C ALA A 126 -28.95 0.23 -1.52
N PHE A 127 -28.95 -0.13 -2.81
CA PHE A 127 -29.18 -1.48 -3.28
C PHE A 127 -27.94 -2.05 -3.96
N ASN A 128 -27.06 -2.70 -3.18
CA ASN A 128 -25.85 -3.28 -3.75
C ASN A 128 -26.19 -4.43 -4.70
N VAL A 129 -25.63 -4.37 -5.91
CA VAL A 129 -25.84 -5.37 -6.95
C VAL A 129 -24.54 -5.89 -7.56
N VAL A 130 -24.53 -7.17 -7.90
CA VAL A 130 -23.52 -7.83 -8.71
C VAL A 130 -24.17 -8.25 -10.03
N VAL A 131 -23.75 -7.61 -11.12
CA VAL A 131 -24.32 -7.80 -12.46
C VAL A 131 -23.30 -8.43 -13.41
N PHE A 132 -23.82 -9.07 -14.47
CA PHE A 132 -23.01 -9.68 -15.50
C PHE A 132 -23.15 -8.91 -16.82
N GLU A 133 -22.05 -8.31 -17.28
CA GLU A 133 -22.02 -7.64 -18.59
C GLU A 133 -21.65 -8.64 -19.68
N SER A 134 -22.63 -9.12 -20.45
CA SER A 134 -22.35 -9.96 -21.62
C SER A 134 -21.66 -9.16 -22.73
N THR A 135 -21.05 -9.83 -23.71
CA THR A 135 -20.50 -9.12 -24.89
C THR A 135 -21.60 -8.41 -25.68
N GLN A 136 -22.80 -8.99 -25.75
CA GLN A 136 -23.93 -8.39 -26.45
C GLN A 136 -24.43 -7.15 -25.71
N ASP A 137 -24.54 -7.21 -24.37
CA ASP A 137 -24.95 -6.06 -23.54
C ASP A 137 -23.97 -4.91 -23.68
N ALA A 138 -22.66 -5.20 -23.64
CA ALA A 138 -21.63 -4.20 -23.88
C ALA A 138 -21.73 -3.58 -25.29
N GLU A 139 -22.10 -4.36 -26.32
CA GLU A 139 -22.27 -3.85 -27.69
C GLU A 139 -23.54 -3.00 -27.88
N ASP A 140 -24.61 -3.33 -27.16
CA ASP A 140 -25.90 -2.67 -27.27
C ASP A 140 -26.01 -1.43 -26.37
N ASN A 141 -25.46 -1.50 -25.16
CA ASN A 141 -25.61 -0.49 -24.10
C ASN A 141 -24.30 0.24 -23.76
N GLY A 142 -23.17 -0.16 -24.37
CA GLY A 142 -21.84 0.36 -24.07
C GLY A 142 -21.19 -0.33 -22.87
N SER A 143 -19.86 -0.51 -22.91
CA SER A 143 -19.14 -1.26 -21.86
C SER A 143 -18.77 -0.37 -20.67
N ILE A 144 -19.15 -0.81 -19.46
CA ILE A 144 -18.78 -0.17 -18.19
C ILE A 144 -17.34 -0.51 -17.81
N VAL A 145 -16.95 -1.79 -17.96
CA VAL A 145 -15.63 -2.27 -17.52
C VAL A 145 -14.51 -1.93 -18.51
N GLY A 146 -14.85 -1.51 -19.73
CA GLY A 146 -13.88 -1.08 -20.75
C GLY A 146 -12.80 -2.12 -21.06
N GLY A 147 -13.06 -3.43 -20.91
CA GLY A 147 -12.10 -4.51 -21.16
C GLY A 147 -11.32 -5.03 -19.94
N SER A 148 -11.59 -4.51 -18.74
CA SER A 148 -11.28 -5.16 -17.46
C SER A 148 -12.18 -6.39 -17.24
N MET A 149 -11.86 -7.24 -16.25
CA MET A 149 -12.70 -8.41 -15.91
C MET A 149 -13.81 -8.07 -14.92
N VAL A 150 -13.56 -7.06 -14.08
CA VAL A 150 -14.49 -6.56 -13.07
C VAL A 150 -14.29 -5.06 -12.92
N ALA A 151 -15.36 -4.36 -12.55
CA ALA A 151 -15.30 -3.00 -12.03
C ALA A 151 -16.24 -2.87 -10.83
N THR A 152 -15.74 -2.33 -9.71
CA THR A 152 -16.57 -2.00 -8.54
C THR A 152 -16.78 -0.49 -8.46
N LEU A 153 -18.04 -0.08 -8.42
CA LEU A 153 -18.45 1.32 -8.32
C LEU A 153 -18.92 1.59 -6.89
N VAL A 154 -18.14 2.35 -6.12
CA VAL A 154 -18.46 2.67 -4.72
C VAL A 154 -19.06 4.06 -4.62
N THR A 155 -20.27 4.16 -4.08
CA THR A 155 -20.97 5.40 -3.74
C THR A 155 -20.89 5.65 -2.23
N ASN A 156 -20.41 6.84 -1.83
CA ASN A 156 -20.16 7.15 -0.42
C ASN A 156 -20.39 8.62 -0.06
N THR A 157 -20.52 8.91 1.24
CA THR A 157 -20.53 10.28 1.78
C THR A 157 -19.12 10.80 2.08
N PHE A 158 -18.90 12.09 1.85
CA PHE A 158 -17.70 12.81 2.29
C PHE A 158 -17.94 13.65 3.54
N GLU A 159 -19.18 14.06 3.76
CA GLU A 159 -19.59 14.90 4.87
C GLU A 159 -20.92 14.35 5.37
N ALA A 160 -21.19 14.49 6.67
CA ALA A 160 -22.47 14.08 7.23
C ALA A 160 -23.60 14.79 6.49
N THR A 161 -24.53 14.00 5.96
CA THR A 161 -25.58 14.49 5.06
C THR A 161 -26.85 13.67 5.24
N THR A 162 -27.95 14.22 4.76
CA THR A 162 -29.24 13.54 4.74
C THR A 162 -29.58 13.18 3.31
N ILE A 163 -29.96 11.93 3.10
CA ILE A 163 -30.29 11.36 1.79
C ILE A 163 -31.73 10.85 1.85
N VAL A 164 -32.48 11.05 0.76
CA VAL A 164 -33.84 10.53 0.62
C VAL A 164 -33.76 9.27 -0.23
N ILE A 165 -34.21 8.15 0.33
CA ILE A 165 -34.24 6.82 -0.31
C ILE A 165 -35.70 6.37 -0.35
N GLY A 166 -36.28 6.34 -1.55
CA GLY A 166 -37.72 6.14 -1.73
C GLY A 166 -38.56 7.17 -0.96
N ASN A 167 -39.32 6.72 0.04
CA ASN A 167 -40.13 7.59 0.92
C ASN A 167 -39.49 7.85 2.29
N SER A 168 -38.27 7.35 2.51
CA SER A 168 -37.56 7.43 3.79
C SER A 168 -36.44 8.47 3.73
N THR A 169 -36.27 9.21 4.82
CA THR A 169 -35.15 10.12 4.98
C THR A 169 -34.14 9.47 5.93
N VAL A 170 -32.96 9.16 5.42
CA VAL A 170 -31.88 8.48 6.15
C VAL A 170 -30.76 9.49 6.39
N ASN A 171 -30.19 9.46 7.60
CA ASN A 171 -29.01 10.25 7.92
C ASN A 171 -27.78 9.37 7.75
N TYR A 172 -26.80 9.89 7.04
CA TYR A 172 -25.50 9.25 6.90
C TYR A 172 -24.44 10.13 7.57
N ASP A 173 -23.55 9.50 8.34
CA ASP A 173 -22.35 10.15 8.83
C ASP A 173 -21.32 10.32 7.70
N ALA A 174 -20.25 11.07 7.96
CA ALA A 174 -19.16 11.24 7.00
C ALA A 174 -18.34 9.94 6.90
N GLY A 175 -18.06 9.47 5.68
CA GLY A 175 -17.30 8.24 5.47
C GLY A 175 -18.14 6.97 5.53
N GLU A 176 -19.44 7.07 5.29
CA GLU A 176 -20.30 5.90 5.19
C GLU A 176 -20.44 5.48 3.73
N MET A 177 -20.31 4.17 3.50
CA MET A 177 -20.73 3.56 2.25
C MET A 177 -22.26 3.58 2.17
N ILE A 178 -22.76 3.91 0.99
CA ILE A 178 -24.19 4.01 0.73
C ILE A 178 -24.61 2.83 -0.14
N ASP A 179 -23.84 2.60 -1.20
CA ASP A 179 -24.18 1.69 -2.27
C ASP A 179 -22.89 1.26 -3.00
N VAL A 180 -22.82 -0.01 -3.40
CA VAL A 180 -21.68 -0.60 -4.08
C VAL A 180 -22.15 -1.57 -5.16
N ASP A 181 -21.88 -1.21 -6.41
CA ASP A 181 -22.20 -2.04 -7.58
C ASP A 181 -20.96 -2.75 -8.09
N THR A 182 -21.08 -4.03 -8.44
CA THR A 182 -20.00 -4.80 -9.07
C THR A 182 -20.45 -5.28 -10.44
N VAL A 183 -19.69 -4.94 -11.48
CA VAL A 183 -19.93 -5.39 -12.85
C VAL A 183 -18.86 -6.41 -13.22
N VAL A 184 -19.26 -7.66 -13.47
CA VAL A 184 -18.35 -8.71 -13.97
C VAL A 184 -18.59 -8.91 -15.45
N ALA A 185 -17.53 -8.83 -16.24
CA ALA A 185 -17.64 -8.92 -17.69
C ALA A 185 -17.61 -10.38 -18.19
N GLN A 186 -18.19 -10.61 -19.38
CA GLN A 186 -18.08 -11.87 -20.14
C GLN A 186 -16.66 -12.42 -20.21
N LYS A 187 -15.66 -11.54 -20.19
CA LYS A 187 -14.25 -11.91 -20.16
C LYS A 187 -13.88 -12.85 -19.00
N ALA A 188 -14.46 -12.67 -17.81
CA ALA A 188 -14.20 -13.57 -16.68
C ALA A 188 -14.65 -15.00 -17.00
N ARG A 189 -15.81 -15.16 -17.66
CA ARG A 189 -16.34 -16.46 -18.12
C ARG A 189 -15.47 -17.07 -19.22
N ASP A 190 -15.02 -16.25 -20.17
CA ASP A 190 -14.13 -16.69 -21.25
C ASP A 190 -12.80 -17.20 -20.68
N THR A 191 -12.26 -16.49 -19.68
CA THR A 191 -11.03 -16.85 -18.99
C THR A 191 -11.19 -18.13 -18.15
N GLU A 192 -12.28 -18.28 -17.40
CA GLU A 192 -12.64 -19.49 -16.64
C GLU A 192 -12.66 -20.75 -17.55
N ALA A 193 -13.06 -20.60 -18.82
CA ALA A 193 -13.11 -21.70 -19.78
C ALA A 193 -11.74 -22.11 -20.34
N THR A 194 -10.67 -21.36 -20.06
CA THR A 194 -9.29 -21.69 -20.46
C THR A 194 -8.61 -22.56 -19.39
N SER A 195 -7.33 -22.92 -19.55
CA SER A 195 -6.60 -23.68 -18.52
C SER A 195 -6.44 -22.96 -17.15
N LEU A 196 -7.05 -21.77 -16.90
CA LEU A 196 -6.65 -20.62 -16.00
C LEU A 196 -6.82 -20.93 -14.53
N GLY A 197 -7.40 -22.09 -14.29
CA GLY A 197 -8.15 -22.34 -13.10
C GLY A 197 -9.44 -21.51 -13.09
N PRO A 198 -10.21 -21.67 -12.00
CA PRO A 198 -11.45 -20.93 -11.82
C PRO A 198 -11.14 -19.48 -11.41
N ILE A 199 -11.33 -18.52 -12.31
CA ILE A 199 -11.06 -17.09 -12.07
C ILE A 199 -12.29 -16.34 -11.54
N ILE A 200 -13.50 -16.85 -11.80
CA ILE A 200 -14.76 -16.21 -11.40
C ILE A 200 -14.83 -16.05 -9.87
N LYS A 201 -14.32 -17.04 -9.12
CA LYS A 201 -14.19 -16.90 -7.66
C LYS A 201 -13.22 -15.79 -7.30
N GLY A 202 -12.01 -15.75 -7.88
CA GLY A 202 -11.01 -14.72 -7.59
C GLY A 202 -11.48 -13.31 -7.94
N VAL A 203 -12.28 -13.15 -8.99
CA VAL A 203 -13.00 -11.90 -9.29
C VAL A 203 -13.90 -11.50 -8.12
N GLY A 204 -14.65 -12.44 -7.56
CA GLY A 204 -15.46 -12.21 -6.35
C GLY A 204 -14.62 -11.82 -5.13
N VAL A 205 -13.46 -12.44 -4.91
CA VAL A 205 -12.57 -12.08 -3.79
C VAL A 205 -12.02 -10.65 -3.97
N PHE A 206 -11.59 -10.29 -5.19
CA PHE A 206 -11.13 -8.94 -5.51
C PHE A 206 -12.23 -7.89 -5.27
N ALA A 207 -13.42 -8.11 -5.84
CA ALA A 207 -14.56 -7.22 -5.64
C ALA A 207 -14.92 -7.10 -4.15
N GLY A 208 -14.96 -8.22 -3.42
CA GLY A 208 -15.22 -8.24 -1.98
C GLY A 208 -14.29 -7.35 -1.16
N GLY A 209 -13.01 -7.26 -1.54
CA GLY A 209 -12.05 -6.35 -0.90
C GLY A 209 -12.41 -4.88 -1.12
N GLU A 210 -12.83 -4.52 -2.34
CA GLU A 210 -13.28 -3.17 -2.66
C GLU A 210 -14.60 -2.80 -1.98
N VAL A 211 -15.56 -3.74 -1.94
CA VAL A 211 -16.83 -3.59 -1.19
C VAL A 211 -16.58 -3.46 0.31
N ALA A 212 -15.55 -4.12 0.84
CA ALA A 212 -15.15 -3.98 2.23
C ALA A 212 -14.42 -2.66 2.55
N GLY A 213 -14.06 -1.86 1.54
CA GLY A 213 -13.38 -0.57 1.72
C GLY A 213 -11.85 -0.65 1.72
N LEU A 214 -11.29 -1.73 1.16
CA LEU A 214 -9.87 -1.83 0.84
C LEU A 214 -9.60 -1.27 -0.57
N ARG A 215 -8.33 -0.94 -0.81
CA ARG A 215 -7.82 -0.30 -2.03
C ARG A 215 -6.50 -0.91 -2.45
N TRP A 216 -6.07 -0.53 -3.66
CA TRP A 216 -4.94 -1.17 -4.31
C TRP A 216 -3.67 -1.07 -3.48
N SER A 217 -3.03 -2.22 -3.29
CA SER A 217 -1.76 -2.34 -2.59
C SER A 217 -0.63 -2.57 -3.61
N PRO A 218 0.50 -1.84 -3.50
CA PRO A 218 1.69 -2.11 -4.31
C PRO A 218 2.52 -3.28 -3.75
N LEU A 219 2.12 -3.86 -2.61
CA LEU A 219 2.75 -5.06 -2.05
C LEU A 219 2.67 -6.20 -3.07
N ASN A 220 3.77 -6.89 -3.28
CA ASN A 220 3.81 -8.05 -4.16
C ASN A 220 5.03 -8.92 -3.86
N ASN A 221 4.91 -10.21 -4.18
CA ASN A 221 5.97 -11.21 -4.08
C ASN A 221 6.08 -12.04 -5.37
N PHE A 222 5.79 -11.44 -6.52
CA PHE A 222 5.83 -12.16 -7.78
C PHE A 222 7.27 -12.46 -8.22
N ASP A 223 7.49 -13.60 -8.85
CA ASP A 223 8.75 -13.98 -9.48
C ASP A 223 8.80 -13.39 -10.90
N PRO A 224 9.67 -12.40 -11.18
CA PRO A 224 9.73 -11.76 -12.49
C PRO A 224 10.27 -12.68 -13.59
N THR A 225 11.11 -13.67 -13.24
CA THR A 225 11.70 -14.59 -14.21
C THR A 225 10.67 -15.61 -14.67
N ASP A 226 10.00 -16.24 -13.71
CA ASP A 226 8.94 -17.17 -14.00
C ASP A 226 7.82 -16.42 -14.71
N SER A 227 7.34 -15.29 -14.20
CA SER A 227 6.30 -14.49 -14.86
C SER A 227 6.62 -14.17 -16.33
N ALA A 228 7.86 -13.77 -16.64
CA ALA A 228 8.27 -13.47 -18.02
C ALA A 228 8.28 -14.71 -18.93
N GLN A 229 8.71 -15.86 -18.41
CA GLN A 229 8.69 -17.13 -19.15
C GLN A 229 7.25 -17.63 -19.40
N ALA A 230 6.39 -17.32 -18.44
CA ALA A 230 5.11 -17.92 -18.21
C ALA A 230 3.98 -17.12 -18.90
N GLY A 231 4.19 -15.81 -19.09
CA GLY A 231 3.25 -14.93 -19.80
C GLY A 231 2.15 -14.35 -18.91
N VAL A 232 2.11 -14.72 -17.62
CA VAL A 232 1.23 -14.16 -16.59
C VAL A 232 2.04 -13.82 -15.34
N ASN A 233 1.46 -13.11 -14.38
CA ASN A 233 2.13 -12.84 -13.12
C ASN A 233 2.13 -14.09 -12.23
N ILE A 234 3.30 -14.54 -11.82
CA ILE A 234 3.50 -15.72 -10.99
C ILE A 234 4.04 -15.33 -9.62
N GLU A 235 3.45 -15.84 -8.55
CA GLU A 235 4.01 -15.76 -7.20
C GLU A 235 4.21 -17.15 -6.57
N ASP A 236 5.09 -17.17 -5.58
CA ASP A 236 5.31 -18.32 -4.73
C ASP A 236 4.40 -18.29 -3.50
N ARG A 237 3.83 -19.45 -3.18
CA ARG A 237 3.10 -19.67 -1.92
C ARG A 237 4.09 -19.99 -0.81
N VAL A 238 4.36 -19.00 0.04
CA VAL A 238 5.49 -19.00 0.98
C VAL A 238 5.08 -18.91 2.45
N VAL A 239 3.82 -18.60 2.76
CA VAL A 239 3.33 -18.48 4.14
C VAL A 239 2.34 -19.58 4.44
N ALA A 240 2.49 -20.29 5.56
CA ALA A 240 1.48 -21.25 5.98
C ALA A 240 0.41 -20.56 6.84
N LEU A 241 -0.83 -20.59 6.37
CA LEU A 241 -1.99 -20.04 7.07
C LEU A 241 -3.04 -21.14 7.26
N ARG A 242 -3.84 -20.99 8.32
CA ARG A 242 -5.02 -21.84 8.52
C ARG A 242 -6.19 -21.25 7.76
N ASN A 243 -6.92 -22.14 7.09
CA ASN A 243 -8.24 -21.86 6.57
C ASN A 243 -9.25 -21.86 7.72
N PHE A 244 -10.46 -21.37 7.45
CA PHE A 244 -11.55 -21.35 8.43
C PHE A 244 -11.89 -22.74 8.99
N ASP A 245 -11.83 -23.78 8.14
CA ASP A 245 -12.03 -25.18 8.54
C ASP A 245 -10.91 -25.75 9.44
N GLY A 246 -9.88 -24.96 9.73
CA GLY A 246 -8.72 -25.30 10.53
C GLY A 246 -7.62 -26.05 9.79
N SER A 247 -7.81 -26.38 8.50
CA SER A 247 -6.77 -26.96 7.65
C SER A 247 -5.66 -25.94 7.39
N ILE A 248 -4.41 -26.40 7.27
CA ILE A 248 -3.25 -25.54 7.00
C ILE A 248 -2.84 -25.68 5.54
N GLY A 249 -2.59 -24.55 4.87
CA GLY A 249 -2.13 -24.49 3.50
C GLY A 249 -1.08 -23.40 3.33
N LEU A 250 -0.25 -23.51 2.29
CA LEU A 250 0.62 -22.41 1.89
C LEU A 250 -0.20 -21.32 1.19
N ARG A 251 0.20 -20.07 1.25
CA ARG A 251 -0.49 -18.92 0.65
C ARG A 251 0.54 -17.95 0.09
N GLY A 252 0.10 -17.16 -0.90
CA GLY A 252 0.86 -16.02 -1.39
C GLY A 252 0.98 -14.94 -0.32
N VAL A 253 1.80 -13.94 -0.61
CA VAL A 253 1.90 -12.70 0.17
C VAL A 253 1.56 -11.47 -0.67
N THR A 254 1.31 -11.66 -1.97
CA THR A 254 0.71 -10.62 -2.80
C THR A 254 -0.75 -10.52 -2.40
N PRO A 255 -1.22 -9.36 -1.94
CA PRO A 255 -2.62 -9.19 -1.54
C PRO A 255 -3.54 -9.32 -2.73
N THR A 256 -4.75 -9.80 -2.49
CA THR A 256 -5.80 -9.83 -3.51
C THR A 256 -6.09 -8.43 -4.04
N MET A 257 -5.86 -7.39 -3.22
CA MET A 257 -5.92 -5.99 -3.63
C MET A 257 -4.75 -5.52 -4.53
N TYR A 258 -3.97 -6.42 -5.12
CA TYR A 258 -3.01 -6.07 -6.16
C TYR A 258 -3.72 -5.82 -7.50
N ASN A 259 -3.19 -4.90 -8.32
CA ASN A 259 -3.89 -4.36 -9.50
C ASN A 259 -3.89 -5.28 -10.75
N ASP A 260 -3.67 -6.58 -10.56
CA ASP A 260 -3.69 -7.61 -11.60
C ASP A 260 -3.85 -8.99 -10.96
N PHE A 261 -4.23 -9.99 -11.76
CA PHE A 261 -4.33 -11.35 -11.25
C PHE A 261 -2.95 -11.98 -11.07
N MET A 262 -2.79 -12.63 -9.92
CA MET A 262 -1.63 -13.43 -9.58
C MET A 262 -1.96 -14.92 -9.70
N TYR A 263 -0.97 -15.69 -10.14
CA TYR A 263 -1.09 -17.13 -10.25
C TYR A 263 0.04 -17.81 -9.49
N TYR A 264 -0.22 -19.03 -9.04
CA TYR A 264 0.83 -19.92 -8.59
C TYR A 264 0.82 -21.19 -9.44
N LYS A 265 1.99 -21.82 -9.53
CA LYS A 265 2.17 -23.05 -10.29
C LYS A 265 1.95 -24.26 -9.41
N GLU A 266 0.99 -25.11 -9.78
CA GLU A 266 0.72 -26.38 -9.12
C GLU A 266 1.83 -27.40 -9.40
N GLU A 267 1.93 -28.46 -8.57
CA GLU A 267 2.86 -29.57 -8.79
C GLU A 267 2.63 -30.26 -10.16
N SER A 268 1.40 -30.22 -10.68
CA SER A 268 1.02 -30.74 -12.00
C SER A 268 1.56 -29.91 -13.17
N GLY A 269 2.05 -28.69 -12.91
CA GLY A 269 2.46 -27.72 -13.91
C GLY A 269 1.33 -26.82 -14.45
N ALA A 270 0.09 -27.03 -13.99
CA ALA A 270 -1.03 -26.11 -14.22
C ALA A 270 -0.87 -24.84 -13.37
N PHE A 271 -1.56 -23.78 -13.76
CA PHE A 271 -1.64 -22.56 -12.95
C PHE A 271 -3.01 -22.45 -12.31
N THR A 272 -2.99 -21.97 -11.07
CA THR A 272 -4.18 -21.67 -10.30
C THR A 272 -4.12 -20.21 -9.89
N ASP A 273 -5.27 -19.54 -9.96
CA ASP A 273 -5.44 -18.17 -9.49
C ASP A 273 -5.16 -18.09 -7.97
N SER A 274 -4.17 -17.27 -7.61
CA SER A 274 -3.80 -17.02 -6.22
C SER A 274 -4.81 -16.16 -5.48
N HIS A 275 -5.64 -15.37 -6.19
CA HIS A 275 -6.58 -14.43 -5.57
C HIS A 275 -7.79 -15.12 -4.93
N GLN A 276 -7.93 -16.45 -5.07
CA GLN A 276 -9.03 -17.22 -4.47
C GLN A 276 -8.91 -17.39 -2.95
N ASP A 277 -7.82 -16.93 -2.35
CA ASP A 277 -7.55 -16.92 -0.92
C ASP A 277 -6.98 -15.56 -0.48
N LEU A 278 -7.00 -15.30 0.83
CA LEU A 278 -6.53 -14.03 1.37
C LEU A 278 -5.06 -14.09 1.79
N ALA A 279 -4.29 -13.10 1.36
CA ALA A 279 -2.93 -12.91 1.82
C ALA A 279 -2.90 -12.35 3.25
N PRO A 280 -1.74 -12.42 3.95
CA PRO A 280 -1.61 -11.84 5.29
C PRO A 280 -1.97 -10.34 5.39
N ASP A 281 -1.68 -9.55 4.35
CA ASP A 281 -1.99 -8.11 4.31
C ASP A 281 -3.50 -7.86 4.18
N ASP A 282 -4.22 -8.69 3.42
CA ASP A 282 -5.69 -8.65 3.30
C ASP A 282 -6.35 -8.92 4.66
N ILE A 283 -5.91 -9.98 5.34
CA ILE A 283 -6.39 -10.36 6.69
C ILE A 283 -6.13 -9.22 7.69
N ALA A 284 -4.93 -8.63 7.65
CA ALA A 284 -4.58 -7.49 8.49
C ALA A 284 -5.47 -6.27 8.19
N GLY A 285 -5.75 -6.01 6.92
CA GLY A 285 -6.56 -4.89 6.46
C GLY A 285 -8.01 -4.99 6.90
N ILE A 286 -8.65 -6.13 6.64
CA ILE A 286 -10.05 -6.30 7.00
C ILE A 286 -10.25 -6.36 8.52
N THR A 287 -9.34 -7.02 9.24
CA THR A 287 -9.30 -7.02 10.71
C THR A 287 -9.20 -5.60 11.24
N PHE A 288 -8.45 -4.75 10.57
CA PHE A 288 -8.34 -3.39 10.98
C PHE A 288 -9.65 -2.60 10.74
N MET A 289 -10.25 -2.74 9.56
CA MET A 289 -11.43 -1.96 9.18
C MET A 289 -12.65 -2.28 10.04
N TYR A 290 -12.79 -3.56 10.43
CA TYR A 290 -13.93 -4.09 11.17
C TYR A 290 -13.47 -4.93 12.38
N PRO A 291 -12.74 -4.39 13.37
CA PRO A 291 -12.04 -5.20 14.37
C PRO A 291 -12.99 -5.89 15.36
N ARG A 292 -12.78 -7.20 15.60
CA ARG A 292 -13.35 -7.92 16.74
C ARG A 292 -12.52 -7.68 18.01
N THR A 293 -13.09 -8.04 19.16
CA THR A 293 -12.40 -7.86 20.47
C THR A 293 -11.17 -8.76 20.65
N ASP A 294 -11.01 -9.81 19.84
CA ASP A 294 -9.93 -10.80 19.92
C ASP A 294 -8.84 -10.61 18.83
N VAL A 295 -8.21 -9.43 18.79
CA VAL A 295 -7.15 -9.10 17.82
C VAL A 295 -5.73 -9.22 18.39
N ASP A 296 -5.53 -10.03 19.44
CA ASP A 296 -4.23 -10.12 20.12
C ASP A 296 -3.16 -10.90 19.32
N ILE A 297 -3.46 -11.39 18.12
CA ILE A 297 -2.45 -12.02 17.25
C ILE A 297 -1.58 -11.00 16.50
N PHE A 298 -1.97 -9.72 16.46
CA PHE A 298 -1.28 -8.68 15.71
C PHE A 298 -0.51 -7.68 16.59
N PHE A 299 0.57 -7.12 16.06
CA PHE A 299 1.24 -5.95 16.62
C PHE A 299 1.51 -4.89 15.55
N ASN A 300 1.82 -3.68 16.02
CA ASN A 300 1.99 -2.51 15.17
C ASN A 300 3.38 -1.90 15.40
N LEU A 301 3.98 -1.38 14.35
CA LEU A 301 5.21 -0.61 14.34
C LEU A 301 4.90 0.80 13.84
N ASP A 302 5.03 1.79 14.72
CA ASP A 302 4.72 3.19 14.45
C ASP A 302 5.99 4.02 14.68
N GLN A 303 6.56 4.59 13.62
CA GLN A 303 7.89 5.22 13.64
C GLN A 303 8.04 6.30 12.58
N ARG A 304 9.22 6.93 12.51
CA ARG A 304 9.52 8.01 11.57
C ARG A 304 10.80 7.75 10.77
N VAL A 305 10.74 7.78 9.44
CA VAL A 305 11.93 7.80 8.58
C VAL A 305 12.47 9.22 8.44
N ARG A 306 13.80 9.33 8.52
CA ARG A 306 14.55 10.57 8.35
C ARG A 306 15.85 10.33 7.59
N THR A 307 16.43 11.40 7.05
CA THR A 307 17.75 11.40 6.42
C THR A 307 18.86 11.24 7.47
N GLN A 308 20.01 10.71 7.05
CA GLN A 308 21.18 10.58 7.93
C GLN A 308 21.71 11.95 8.38
N THR A 309 22.04 12.08 9.67
CA THR A 309 22.72 13.27 10.20
C THR A 309 24.15 13.34 9.64
N ARG A 310 24.55 14.50 9.09
CA ARG A 310 25.92 14.76 8.61
C ARG A 310 26.51 15.99 9.31
N GLN A 311 27.83 16.13 9.28
CA GLN A 311 28.50 17.30 9.84
C GLN A 311 27.95 18.57 9.16
N ASN A 312 27.30 19.44 9.93
CA ASN A 312 26.60 20.67 9.50
C ASN A 312 25.27 20.50 8.74
N LEU A 313 24.70 19.29 8.66
CA LEU A 313 23.37 19.06 8.09
C LEU A 313 22.51 18.21 9.06
N PRO A 314 21.47 18.79 9.69
CA PRO A 314 20.58 18.04 10.58
C PRO A 314 19.72 17.06 9.79
N SER A 315 19.41 15.91 10.40
CA SER A 315 18.47 14.92 9.88
C SER A 315 17.09 15.54 9.61
N GLN A 316 16.52 15.27 8.44
CA GLN A 316 15.21 15.76 7.99
C GLN A 316 14.24 14.58 7.79
N PRO A 317 12.93 14.73 8.08
CA PRO A 317 11.96 13.69 7.74
C PRO A 317 11.93 13.43 6.23
N ILE A 318 11.63 12.19 5.85
CA ILE A 318 11.47 11.78 4.44
C ILE A 318 9.99 11.50 4.20
N ALA A 319 9.35 12.30 3.38
CA ALA A 319 7.95 12.10 2.96
C ALA A 319 7.83 11.15 1.79
N GLY A 320 6.79 10.32 1.80
CA GLY A 320 6.52 9.38 0.73
C GLY A 320 7.55 8.25 0.56
N ALA A 321 8.36 7.95 1.58
CA ALA A 321 9.19 6.75 1.58
C ALA A 321 8.34 5.49 1.67
N TRP A 322 8.61 4.54 0.79
CA TRP A 322 8.01 3.22 0.80
C TRP A 322 8.65 2.38 1.89
N ILE A 323 7.83 1.99 2.86
CA ILE A 323 8.24 1.23 4.03
C ILE A 323 7.72 -0.17 3.90
N ARG A 324 8.60 -1.16 4.04
CA ARG A 324 8.24 -2.56 3.88
C ARG A 324 8.76 -3.40 5.03
N ALA A 325 7.89 -4.21 5.60
CA ALA A 325 8.23 -5.27 6.53
C ALA A 325 8.48 -6.57 5.79
N TRP A 326 9.68 -7.13 5.98
CA TRP A 326 10.11 -8.38 5.38
C TRP A 326 10.11 -9.49 6.43
N CYS A 327 9.22 -10.46 6.26
CA CYS A 327 8.95 -11.52 7.22
C CYS A 327 9.82 -12.75 7.00
N ASP A 328 10.25 -13.35 8.10
CA ASP A 328 10.62 -14.77 8.15
C ASP A 328 9.30 -15.58 8.22
N ALA A 329 8.91 -16.16 7.09
CA ALA A 329 7.59 -16.76 6.88
C ALA A 329 7.51 -18.26 7.25
N ASP A 330 8.66 -18.92 7.41
CA ASP A 330 8.74 -20.39 7.54
C ASP A 330 9.61 -20.84 8.72
N ASN A 331 10.00 -19.92 9.61
CA ASN A 331 10.87 -20.16 10.76
C ASN A 331 12.27 -20.64 10.35
N ASN A 332 12.73 -20.24 9.18
CA ASN A 332 14.01 -20.66 8.65
C ASN A 332 14.86 -19.44 8.32
N SER A 333 15.81 -19.12 9.19
CA SER A 333 16.76 -18.02 8.94
C SER A 333 17.61 -18.16 7.65
N GLY A 334 17.60 -19.33 6.99
CA GLY A 334 18.26 -19.59 5.72
C GLY A 334 17.41 -19.30 4.48
N THR A 335 16.09 -19.13 4.62
CA THR A 335 15.23 -18.66 3.53
C THR A 335 15.29 -17.14 3.45
N SER A 336 15.13 -16.61 2.24
CA SER A 336 15.01 -15.16 2.07
C SER A 336 13.72 -14.69 2.70
N ARG A 337 13.80 -13.55 3.37
CA ARG A 337 12.61 -12.86 3.89
C ARG A 337 11.75 -12.41 2.73
N VAL A 338 10.45 -12.56 2.89
CA VAL A 338 9.45 -12.19 1.89
C VAL A 338 8.81 -10.87 2.28
N PRO A 339 8.45 -10.01 1.31
CA PRO A 339 7.64 -8.83 1.59
C PRO A 339 6.31 -9.29 2.19
N PHE A 340 5.85 -8.63 3.25
CA PHE A 340 4.73 -9.14 4.06
C PHE A 340 3.65 -8.10 4.33
N VAL A 341 4.04 -6.87 4.67
CA VAL A 341 3.18 -5.69 4.85
C VAL A 341 4.01 -4.47 4.42
N ASP A 342 3.42 -3.52 3.71
CA ASP A 342 4.09 -2.25 3.37
C ASP A 342 3.20 -1.02 3.61
N THR A 343 3.73 0.17 3.43
CA THR A 343 3.01 1.47 3.51
C THR A 343 3.88 2.60 2.96
N PHE A 344 3.36 3.83 2.89
CA PHE A 344 4.19 5.03 2.71
C PHE A 344 4.29 5.88 3.98
N THR A 345 5.45 6.50 4.20
CA THR A 345 5.54 7.58 5.20
C THR A 345 4.61 8.72 4.79
N GLY A 346 3.80 9.20 5.72
CA GLY A 346 2.84 10.26 5.52
C GLY A 346 1.50 9.80 4.93
N TYR A 347 1.35 8.52 4.53
CA TYR A 347 0.15 8.03 3.86
C TYR A 347 -1.15 8.26 4.66
N TYR A 348 -1.08 8.12 5.98
CA TYR A 348 -2.22 8.32 6.89
C TYR A 348 -2.17 9.64 7.64
N GLU A 349 -1.35 10.59 7.18
CA GLU A 349 -1.11 11.85 7.87
C GLU A 349 -1.55 12.99 6.99
N ASN A 350 -2.29 13.93 7.56
CA ASN A 350 -2.77 15.06 6.77
C ASN A 350 -1.58 15.81 6.13
N ALA A 351 -1.57 15.93 4.81
CA ALA A 351 -0.48 16.55 4.04
C ALA A 351 -0.13 17.99 4.47
N VAL A 352 -1.06 18.72 5.09
CA VAL A 352 -0.81 20.06 5.63
C VAL A 352 0.11 20.02 6.87
N ASN A 353 0.13 18.90 7.59
CA ASN A 353 0.89 18.78 8.82
C ASN A 353 2.34 18.33 8.56
N THR A 354 3.24 19.32 8.48
CA THR A 354 4.66 19.07 8.25
C THR A 354 5.37 18.27 9.36
N ASP A 355 4.79 18.20 10.56
CA ASP A 355 5.37 17.46 11.69
C ASP A 355 5.34 15.94 11.46
N PHE A 356 4.45 15.44 10.60
CA PHE A 356 4.27 14.02 10.31
C PHE A 356 4.89 13.55 8.99
N ARG A 357 5.60 14.42 8.27
CA ARG A 357 6.16 14.10 6.94
C ARG A 357 6.94 12.78 6.84
N GLY A 358 7.65 12.36 7.89
CA GLY A 358 8.43 11.11 7.87
C GLY A 358 7.74 9.92 8.52
N HIS A 359 6.54 10.12 9.04
CA HIS A 359 5.88 9.19 9.93
C HIS A 359 5.26 8.05 9.15
N PHE A 360 5.41 6.81 9.59
CA PHE A 360 4.76 5.66 8.98
C PHE A 360 4.23 4.73 10.06
N ARG A 361 3.21 3.96 9.69
CA ARG A 361 2.64 2.93 10.54
C ARG A 361 2.60 1.63 9.76
N LEU A 362 3.10 0.56 10.35
CA LEU A 362 2.91 -0.81 9.90
C LEU A 362 2.02 -1.49 10.93
N LYS A 363 0.85 -1.98 10.54
CA LYS A 363 -0.14 -2.63 11.40
C LYS A 363 -0.43 -4.02 10.87
N GLY A 364 -0.92 -4.89 11.75
CA GLY A 364 -1.23 -6.27 11.35
C GLY A 364 -0.01 -7.15 11.15
N LEU A 365 1.15 -6.78 11.73
CA LEU A 365 2.28 -7.70 11.79
C LEU A 365 1.92 -8.85 12.74
N PHE A 366 2.05 -10.09 12.27
CA PHE A 366 1.69 -11.27 13.06
C PHE A 366 2.69 -11.46 14.21
N LYS A 367 2.19 -11.64 15.44
CA LYS A 367 3.03 -11.98 16.60
C LYS A 367 3.51 -13.43 16.55
N GLN A 368 2.78 -14.26 15.82
CA GLN A 368 2.90 -15.71 15.76
C GLN A 368 2.44 -16.21 14.38
N LEU A 369 3.19 -17.13 13.79
CA LEU A 369 2.85 -17.83 12.56
C LEU A 369 3.00 -19.34 12.77
N GLU A 370 2.58 -20.11 11.79
CA GLU A 370 2.79 -21.56 11.75
C GLU A 370 3.60 -21.93 10.51
N THR A 371 4.28 -23.07 10.58
CA THR A 371 4.83 -23.74 9.40
C THR A 371 3.81 -24.73 8.85
N ILE A 372 3.96 -25.18 7.60
CA ILE A 372 3.06 -26.21 7.02
C ILE A 372 3.00 -27.52 7.84
N SER A 373 4.03 -27.76 8.66
CA SER A 373 4.08 -28.87 9.62
C SER A 373 3.29 -28.63 10.92
N GLN A 374 2.50 -27.55 10.97
CA GLN A 374 1.74 -27.08 12.14
C GLN A 374 2.62 -26.76 13.36
N THR A 375 3.88 -26.44 13.12
CA THR A 375 4.77 -25.93 14.17
C THR A 375 4.60 -24.42 14.26
N THR A 376 4.09 -23.95 15.38
CA THR A 376 4.01 -22.53 15.72
C THR A 376 5.39 -21.93 15.98
N PHE A 377 5.61 -20.72 15.48
CA PHE A 377 6.81 -19.94 15.77
C PHE A 377 6.51 -18.45 15.85
N GLN A 378 7.48 -17.70 16.37
CA GLN A 378 7.40 -16.26 16.40
C GLN A 378 8.14 -15.68 15.19
N PRO A 379 7.41 -15.09 14.21
CA PRO A 379 8.05 -14.47 13.07
C PRO A 379 8.90 -13.28 13.49
N THR A 380 9.87 -12.99 12.65
CA THR A 380 10.71 -11.80 12.77
C THR A 380 10.58 -10.95 11.52
N TYR A 381 10.72 -9.64 11.66
CA TYR A 381 10.55 -8.67 10.60
C TYR A 381 11.78 -7.79 10.48
N THR A 382 12.31 -7.63 9.27
CA THR A 382 13.28 -6.56 8.96
C THR A 382 12.56 -5.46 8.22
N ILE A 383 12.91 -4.20 8.49
CA ILE A 383 12.21 -3.04 7.92
C ILE A 383 13.12 -2.33 6.92
N SER A 384 12.61 -2.07 5.72
CA SER A 384 13.28 -1.26 4.71
C SER A 384 12.55 0.06 4.48
N SER A 385 13.28 1.08 4.03
CA SER A 385 12.75 2.34 3.52
C SER A 385 13.42 2.63 2.20
N SER A 386 12.65 2.85 1.15
CA SER A 386 13.16 3.28 -0.15
C SER A 386 12.26 4.36 -0.71
N GLU A 387 12.71 5.05 -1.75
CA GLU A 387 11.75 5.78 -2.58
C GLU A 387 10.74 4.76 -3.13
N PHE A 388 9.47 5.16 -3.25
CA PHE A 388 8.55 4.47 -4.16
C PHE A 388 8.91 4.91 -5.58
N LEU A 389 10.03 4.40 -6.06
CA LEU A 389 10.35 4.38 -7.46
C LEU A 389 10.00 2.99 -7.92
N PRO A 390 8.78 2.75 -8.41
CA PRO A 390 8.70 1.79 -9.46
C PRO A 390 9.54 2.39 -10.59
N ASP A 391 10.84 2.07 -10.63
CA ASP A 391 11.76 2.38 -11.72
C ASP A 391 11.36 1.67 -13.02
N ILE A 392 10.10 1.32 -13.11
CA ILE A 392 9.48 0.35 -13.96
C ILE A 392 8.46 1.18 -14.78
N PHE A 393 7.59 1.97 -14.16
CA PHE A 393 6.48 2.63 -14.87
C PHE A 393 6.75 4.03 -15.39
N GLY A 394 8.01 4.45 -15.57
CA GLY A 394 8.36 5.72 -16.24
C GLY A 394 7.62 6.98 -15.75
N GLY A 395 7.03 6.97 -14.57
CA GLY A 395 5.89 7.80 -14.16
C GLY A 395 5.87 7.94 -12.64
N ASP A 396 5.20 8.97 -12.13
CA ASP A 396 4.95 9.07 -10.70
C ASP A 396 3.63 8.36 -10.38
N GLU A 397 3.69 7.06 -10.11
CA GLU A 397 2.53 6.25 -9.71
C GLU A 397 2.23 6.34 -8.21
N ARG A 398 2.95 7.18 -7.46
CA ARG A 398 2.69 7.34 -6.04
C ARG A 398 1.25 7.78 -5.79
N GLY A 399 0.70 8.57 -6.71
CA GLY A 399 -0.71 8.98 -6.69
C GLY A 399 -1.73 7.86 -6.96
N VAL A 400 -1.34 6.75 -7.60
CA VAL A 400 -2.24 5.60 -7.85
C VAL A 400 -2.51 4.86 -6.55
N TYR A 401 -1.48 4.70 -5.71
CA TYR A 401 -1.58 4.03 -4.42
C TYR A 401 -1.84 5.02 -3.27
N ASP A 402 -1.94 6.33 -3.55
CA ASP A 402 -2.19 7.39 -2.57
C ASP A 402 -3.63 7.90 -2.61
N GLU A 403 -4.58 6.98 -2.47
CA GLU A 403 -6.01 7.29 -2.54
C GLU A 403 -6.52 8.13 -1.37
N ILE A 404 -5.90 8.07 -0.21
CA ILE A 404 -6.35 8.82 0.96
C ILE A 404 -6.18 10.33 0.75
N HIS A 405 -5.12 10.75 0.05
CA HIS A 405 -4.87 12.16 -0.22
C HIS A 405 -5.63 12.70 -1.43
N ARG A 406 -6.08 11.85 -2.37
CA ARG A 406 -6.86 12.22 -3.57
C ARG A 406 -6.29 13.44 -4.33
N GLY A 407 -4.97 13.51 -4.44
CA GLY A 407 -4.26 14.61 -5.12
C GLY A 407 -4.05 15.89 -4.28
N ALA A 408 -4.38 15.89 -2.99
CA ALA A 408 -4.17 17.00 -2.06
C ALA A 408 -2.70 17.14 -1.63
N GLY A 409 -1.83 17.55 -2.56
CA GLY A 409 -0.54 18.20 -2.28
C GLY A 409 0.46 17.42 -1.43
N PHE A 410 0.28 16.10 -1.23
CA PHE A 410 1.24 15.27 -0.53
C PHE A 410 2.51 15.15 -1.39
N GLY A 411 3.60 15.72 -0.90
CA GLY A 411 4.87 15.74 -1.59
C GLY A 411 5.69 14.51 -1.24
N PHE A 412 6.03 13.71 -2.25
CA PHE A 412 6.97 12.60 -2.09
C PHE A 412 8.39 13.12 -2.27
N ASP A 413 9.22 12.99 -1.22
CA ASP A 413 10.63 13.29 -1.32
C ASP A 413 11.28 12.28 -2.27
N SER A 414 11.80 12.78 -3.39
CA SER A 414 12.63 12.01 -4.32
C SER A 414 14.11 12.26 -3.99
N GLN A 415 14.98 11.29 -4.27
CA GLN A 415 16.44 11.33 -4.07
C GLN A 415 16.92 11.06 -2.64
N PHE A 416 16.59 9.89 -2.09
CA PHE A 416 17.22 9.35 -0.88
C PHE A 416 17.60 7.87 -1.07
N PRO A 417 18.72 7.42 -0.48
CA PRO A 417 19.16 6.05 -0.66
C PRO A 417 18.21 5.07 0.04
N ALA A 418 17.91 3.95 -0.62
CA ALA A 418 17.22 2.85 0.04
C ALA A 418 18.06 2.35 1.22
N GLU A 419 17.41 2.08 2.34
CA GLU A 419 18.03 1.62 3.58
C GLU A 419 17.25 0.42 4.15
N VAL A 420 17.96 -0.42 4.89
CA VAL A 420 17.42 -1.49 5.72
C VAL A 420 17.85 -1.22 7.16
N PHE A 421 16.89 -1.29 8.07
CA PHE A 421 17.13 -1.00 9.48
C PHE A 421 18.13 -1.99 10.05
N ARG A 422 19.16 -1.46 10.71
CA ARG A 422 20.14 -2.30 11.42
C ARG A 422 20.57 -1.68 12.74
N GLU A 423 20.58 -2.51 13.77
CA GLU A 423 21.15 -2.19 15.05
C GLU A 423 22.69 -2.30 15.02
N GLY A 424 23.35 -1.38 15.73
CA GLY A 424 24.80 -1.37 15.89
C GLY A 424 25.42 -0.05 15.48
N GLU A 425 26.73 0.05 15.66
CA GLU A 425 27.50 1.30 15.44
C GLU A 425 27.62 1.66 13.95
N ASN A 426 27.46 0.69 13.04
CA ASN A 426 27.58 0.89 11.60
C ASN A 426 26.31 1.47 10.95
N GLY A 427 25.23 1.68 11.73
CA GLY A 427 23.97 2.24 11.24
C GLY A 427 23.22 1.31 10.28
N ASN A 428 22.25 1.88 9.56
CA ASN A 428 21.45 1.19 8.57
C ASN A 428 22.29 0.70 7.39
N ILE A 429 21.82 -0.33 6.71
CA ILE A 429 22.48 -0.87 5.53
C ILE A 429 21.84 -0.26 4.29
N PHE A 430 22.65 0.27 3.37
CA PHE A 430 22.15 0.76 2.10
C PHE A 430 21.76 -0.38 1.14
N GLY A 431 20.68 -0.18 0.40
CA GLY A 431 20.19 -1.08 -0.65
C GLY A 431 19.25 -2.18 -0.15
N LEU A 432 18.16 -2.39 -0.89
CA LEU A 432 17.12 -3.38 -0.59
C LEU A 432 17.60 -4.84 -0.70
N THR A 433 18.67 -5.09 -1.44
CA THR A 433 19.28 -6.44 -1.53
C THR A 433 19.83 -6.94 -0.19
N ASN A 434 19.93 -6.07 0.81
CA ASN A 434 20.44 -6.40 2.14
C ASN A 434 19.34 -6.65 3.18
N VAL A 435 18.08 -6.85 2.79
CA VAL A 435 16.95 -7.06 3.73
C VAL A 435 17.20 -8.20 4.72
N ASN A 436 17.79 -9.30 4.26
CA ASN A 436 18.14 -10.44 5.12
C ASN A 436 19.24 -10.14 6.16
N GLN A 437 19.97 -9.03 6.00
CA GLN A 437 20.99 -8.56 6.95
C GLN A 437 20.47 -7.48 7.91
N GLY A 438 19.21 -7.06 7.74
CA GLY A 438 18.53 -6.14 8.64
C GLY A 438 18.40 -6.71 10.06
N THR A 439 18.05 -5.86 11.01
CA THR A 439 17.77 -6.32 12.38
C THR A 439 16.42 -7.01 12.44
N PRO A 440 16.38 -8.32 12.75
CA PRO A 440 15.12 -9.02 12.93
C PRO A 440 14.41 -8.48 14.17
N LEU A 441 13.26 -7.85 13.98
CA LEU A 441 12.39 -7.37 15.03
C LEU A 441 11.28 -8.39 15.29
N ARG A 442 10.95 -8.64 16.56
CA ARG A 442 9.79 -9.45 16.95
C ARG A 442 9.04 -8.81 18.10
N TYR A 443 7.77 -9.16 18.25
CA TYR A 443 7.00 -8.75 19.41
C TYR A 443 7.27 -9.70 20.59
N ASP A 444 8.02 -9.27 21.60
CA ASP A 444 8.24 -10.11 22.78
C ASP A 444 6.99 -10.15 23.65
N LEU A 445 6.41 -11.35 23.80
CA LEU A 445 5.17 -11.56 24.56
C LEU A 445 5.34 -11.27 26.07
N ASN A 446 6.55 -11.43 26.62
CA ASN A 446 6.81 -11.18 28.03
C ASN A 446 6.98 -9.68 28.30
N ALA A 447 7.76 -8.99 27.46
CA ALA A 447 7.98 -7.56 27.56
C ALA A 447 6.78 -6.73 27.05
N ARG A 448 5.88 -7.36 26.26
CA ARG A 448 4.78 -6.72 25.52
C ARG A 448 5.26 -5.57 24.65
N LYS A 449 6.40 -5.78 24.00
CA LYS A 449 7.12 -4.75 23.23
C LYS A 449 7.83 -5.36 22.03
N ILE A 450 8.07 -4.52 21.02
CA ILE A 450 8.98 -4.87 19.92
C ILE A 450 10.41 -4.88 20.45
N VAL A 451 11.12 -5.96 20.20
CA VAL A 451 12.53 -6.14 20.55
C VAL A 451 13.33 -6.58 19.33
N SER A 452 14.63 -6.27 19.34
CA SER A 452 15.57 -6.98 18.46
C SER A 452 15.64 -8.45 18.87
N ASN A 453 15.44 -9.34 17.92
CA ASN A 453 15.65 -10.78 18.12
C ASN A 453 17.14 -11.11 18.33
N THR A 454 18.06 -10.23 17.93
CA THR A 454 19.50 -10.43 18.07
C THR A 454 20.03 -9.99 19.44
N THR A 455 19.59 -8.84 19.97
CA THR A 455 20.11 -8.30 21.24
C THR A 455 19.11 -8.30 22.39
N GLY A 456 17.83 -8.53 22.13
CA GLY A 456 16.75 -8.40 23.12
C GLY A 456 16.44 -6.97 23.54
N LYS A 457 17.10 -5.96 22.95
CA LYS A 457 16.83 -4.55 23.23
C LYS A 457 15.46 -4.16 22.69
N THR A 458 14.70 -3.41 23.47
CA THR A 458 13.45 -2.80 22.98
C THR A 458 13.74 -1.80 21.88
N LEU A 459 12.78 -1.59 20.99
CA LEU A 459 12.92 -0.60 19.94
C LEU A 459 13.28 0.78 20.51
N ASP A 460 12.59 1.25 21.57
CA ASP A 460 12.88 2.49 22.30
C ASP A 460 14.38 2.67 22.63
N VAL A 461 15.02 1.59 23.08
CA VAL A 461 16.45 1.56 23.44
C VAL A 461 17.35 1.61 22.20
N LEU A 462 16.93 1.02 21.09
CA LEU A 462 17.66 1.09 19.83
C LEU A 462 17.61 2.50 19.23
N LEU A 463 16.47 3.19 19.35
CA LEU A 463 16.23 4.51 18.74
C LEU A 463 16.90 5.67 19.48
N ALA A 464 17.03 5.54 20.80
CA ALA A 464 17.75 6.45 21.69
C ALA A 464 19.18 6.85 21.23
N SER A 465 19.78 6.04 20.35
CA SER A 465 21.09 6.29 19.73
C SER A 465 21.07 7.30 18.57
N GLY A 466 19.91 7.90 18.24
CA GLY A 466 19.79 8.99 17.26
C GLY A 466 19.92 8.52 15.80
N ARG A 467 19.36 7.34 15.48
CA ARG A 467 19.52 6.70 14.16
C ARG A 467 18.44 7.18 13.16
N PRO A 468 18.78 7.32 11.87
CA PRO A 468 17.96 8.08 10.92
C PRO A 468 16.70 7.38 10.38
N MET A 469 16.64 6.04 10.28
CA MET A 469 15.47 5.37 9.67
C MET A 469 14.26 5.17 10.60
N PHE A 470 14.52 5.12 11.90
CA PHE A 470 13.50 5.28 12.92
C PHE A 470 13.97 6.49 13.74
N GLY A 471 13.94 7.65 13.10
CA GLY A 471 14.23 8.90 13.77
C GLY A 471 13.31 9.03 14.99
N ASP A 472 13.89 9.49 16.10
CA ASP A 472 13.13 9.75 17.33
C ASP A 472 11.80 10.40 16.97
N GLU A 473 10.71 9.82 17.47
CA GLU A 473 9.42 10.47 17.58
C GLU A 473 9.68 11.90 18.10
N ASN A 474 8.87 12.90 17.75
CA ASN A 474 9.08 14.30 18.16
C ASN A 474 8.87 14.51 19.69
N GLN A 475 9.25 13.53 20.50
CA GLN A 475 9.60 13.59 21.90
C GLN A 475 10.77 14.57 22.08
N THR A 476 10.42 15.85 22.16
CA THR A 476 11.37 16.89 22.57
C THR A 476 12.04 16.40 23.85
N CYS A 477 13.34 16.07 23.81
CA CYS A 477 14.05 15.57 24.98
C CYS A 477 14.24 16.71 25.99
N PRO A 478 13.94 16.53 27.29
CA PRO A 478 14.17 17.53 28.33
C PRO A 478 15.60 18.06 28.33
N LEU A 479 16.57 17.18 28.06
CA LEU A 479 17.99 17.57 27.98
C LEU A 479 18.23 18.56 26.82
N ASN A 480 17.60 18.36 25.67
CA ASN A 480 17.70 19.29 24.53
C ASN A 480 17.05 20.65 24.84
N VAL A 481 15.94 20.67 25.58
CA VAL A 481 15.30 21.91 26.08
C VAL A 481 16.22 22.66 27.04
N VAL A 482 16.88 21.94 27.95
CA VAL A 482 17.77 22.52 28.97
C VAL A 482 19.03 23.09 28.35
N VAL A 483 19.70 22.36 27.44
CA VAL A 483 20.95 22.82 26.82
C VAL A 483 20.73 23.91 25.77
N SER A 484 19.55 23.97 25.17
CA SER A 484 19.19 25.07 24.27
C SER A 484 19.30 26.41 25.00
N GLY A 485 20.11 27.33 24.47
CA GLY A 485 20.33 28.66 25.04
C GLY A 485 21.40 28.75 26.14
N ILE A 486 22.16 27.68 26.43
CA ILE A 486 23.33 27.71 27.32
C ILE A 486 24.56 27.07 26.66
N ASN A 487 25.76 27.57 26.96
CA ASN A 487 27.01 27.04 26.39
C ASN A 487 27.58 25.93 27.30
N VAL A 488 27.15 24.69 27.07
CA VAL A 488 27.59 23.46 27.77
C VAL A 488 27.79 22.36 26.72
N ILE A 489 28.93 21.68 26.76
CA ILE A 489 29.39 20.78 25.69
C ILE A 489 29.72 19.39 26.24
N GLU A 490 30.50 19.31 27.32
CA GLU A 490 31.08 18.06 27.82
C GLU A 490 30.15 17.26 28.74
N ALA A 491 29.33 17.91 29.57
CA ALA A 491 28.38 17.22 30.45
C ALA A 491 27.22 16.54 29.70
N PRO A 492 26.56 17.18 28.71
CA PRO A 492 25.57 16.50 27.90
C PRO A 492 26.16 15.31 27.13
N LYS A 493 27.42 15.42 26.71
CA LYS A 493 28.16 14.34 26.05
C LYS A 493 28.42 13.18 27.03
N MET A 494 28.92 13.45 28.24
CA MET A 494 29.13 12.45 29.30
C MET A 494 27.84 11.74 29.71
N LEU A 495 26.72 12.46 29.85
CA LEU A 495 25.43 11.85 30.18
C LEU A 495 24.91 10.92 29.07
N ARG A 496 25.10 11.29 27.80
CA ARG A 496 24.77 10.43 26.65
C ARG A 496 25.66 9.20 26.61
N GLU A 497 26.97 9.36 26.83
CA GLU A 497 27.91 8.25 26.91
C GLU A 497 27.59 7.31 28.09
N PHE A 498 27.25 7.85 29.27
CA PHE A 498 26.83 7.05 30.43
C PHE A 498 25.54 6.27 30.14
N ARG A 499 24.56 6.91 29.50
CA ARG A 499 23.36 6.22 29.01
C ARG A 499 23.74 5.08 28.06
N ASP A 500 24.49 5.39 27.00
CA ASP A 500 24.71 4.48 25.88
C ASP A 500 25.62 3.30 26.28
N GLN A 501 26.64 3.56 27.09
CA GLN A 501 27.66 2.57 27.43
C GLN A 501 27.35 1.84 28.74
N VAL A 502 26.62 2.46 29.69
CA VAL A 502 26.39 1.90 31.03
C VAL A 502 24.94 1.53 31.29
N LEU A 503 23.99 2.41 31.01
CA LEU A 503 22.58 2.12 31.30
C LEU A 503 21.98 1.16 30.27
N LEU A 504 22.20 1.40 28.98
CA LEU A 504 21.62 0.59 27.91
C LEU A 504 22.33 -0.76 27.67
N SER A 505 23.37 -1.07 28.44
CA SER A 505 24.13 -2.31 28.34
C SER A 505 23.63 -3.43 29.26
N ASN A 506 22.64 -3.18 30.13
CA ASN A 506 22.04 -4.19 31.00
C ASN A 506 20.53 -3.98 31.19
N ALA A 507 19.80 -5.06 31.52
CA ALA A 507 18.33 -5.07 31.56
C ALA A 507 17.73 -4.06 32.56
N VAL A 508 18.36 -3.85 33.72
CA VAL A 508 17.89 -2.90 34.73
C VAL A 508 18.08 -1.46 34.26
N GLY A 509 19.24 -1.13 33.71
CA GLY A 509 19.51 0.19 33.16
C GLY A 509 18.67 0.50 31.91
N ALA A 510 18.40 -0.51 31.07
CA ALA A 510 17.45 -0.39 29.96
C ALA A 510 16.03 -0.11 30.45
N ALA A 511 15.56 -0.77 31.52
CA ALA A 511 14.25 -0.50 32.13
C ALA A 511 14.16 0.91 32.76
N VAL A 512 15.24 1.39 33.40
CA VAL A 512 15.33 2.76 33.92
C VAL A 512 15.27 3.78 32.78
N MET A 513 15.98 3.53 31.68
CA MET A 513 15.93 4.40 30.51
C MET A 513 14.58 4.36 29.82
N ASP A 514 13.93 3.20 29.75
CA ASP A 514 12.58 3.05 29.22
C ASP A 514 11.57 3.90 30.01
N ALA A 515 11.65 3.85 31.33
CA ALA A 515 10.84 4.70 32.20
C ALA A 515 11.15 6.19 31.99
N TYR A 516 12.41 6.56 31.80
CA TYR A 516 12.80 7.93 31.48
C TYR A 516 12.22 8.40 30.14
N TYR A 517 12.31 7.59 29.09
CA TYR A 517 11.80 7.94 27.76
C TYR A 517 10.29 8.11 27.74
N ARG A 518 9.54 7.28 28.49
CA ARG A 518 8.09 7.46 28.65
C ARG A 518 7.70 8.80 29.28
N VAL A 519 8.52 9.36 30.16
CA VAL A 519 8.23 10.60 30.91
C VAL A 519 8.84 11.84 30.22
N ALA A 520 9.84 11.64 29.36
CA ALA A 520 10.63 12.70 28.73
C ALA A 520 9.77 13.74 27.96
N PRO A 521 8.77 13.38 27.12
CA PRO A 521 7.98 14.36 26.39
C PRO A 521 7.21 15.30 27.31
N THR A 522 6.56 14.74 28.33
CA THR A 522 5.78 15.50 29.32
C THR A 522 6.69 16.42 30.13
N LEU A 523 7.87 15.95 30.51
CA LEU A 523 8.85 16.75 31.24
C LEU A 523 9.40 17.90 30.38
N ALA A 524 9.62 17.68 29.09
CA ALA A 524 10.07 18.73 28.17
C ALA A 524 8.99 19.81 27.96
N GLN A 525 7.74 19.42 27.75
CA GLN A 525 6.61 20.36 27.69
C GLN A 525 6.42 21.13 29.01
N PHE A 526 6.65 20.47 30.15
CA PHE A 526 6.61 21.12 31.46
C PHE A 526 7.73 22.17 31.60
N LEU A 527 8.96 21.84 31.21
CA LEU A 527 10.09 22.76 31.26
C LEU A 527 9.92 23.96 30.32
N THR A 528 9.36 23.79 29.12
CA THR A 528 9.12 24.90 28.19
C THR A 528 7.99 25.83 28.62
N ARG A 529 7.05 25.36 29.43
CA ARG A 529 5.96 26.18 30.01
C ARG A 529 6.35 26.90 31.31
N HIS A 530 7.48 26.57 31.93
CA HIS A 530 7.89 27.11 33.23
C HIS A 530 9.34 27.63 33.25
N ASP A 531 9.51 28.92 32.93
CA ASP A 531 10.81 29.59 32.81
C ASP A 531 11.71 29.50 34.07
N THR A 532 11.10 29.54 35.26
CA THR A 532 11.83 29.49 36.55
C THR A 532 12.49 28.13 36.80
N ILE A 533 11.76 27.05 36.49
CA ILE A 533 12.26 25.69 36.62
C ILE A 533 13.32 25.43 35.56
N LEU A 534 13.08 25.86 34.32
CA LEU A 534 14.06 25.77 33.24
C LEU A 534 15.38 26.50 33.58
N ALA A 535 15.31 27.68 34.19
CA ALA A 535 16.49 28.42 34.64
C ALA A 535 17.29 27.68 35.74
N LEU A 536 16.60 27.06 36.71
CA LEU A 536 17.23 26.23 37.74
C LEU A 536 17.91 25.00 37.13
N THR A 537 17.23 24.28 36.23
CA THR A 537 17.78 23.09 35.58
C THR A 537 18.99 23.44 34.71
N ARG A 538 18.97 24.59 34.03
CA ARG A 538 20.14 25.14 33.31
C ARG A 538 21.32 25.46 34.24
N MET A 539 21.07 25.96 35.45
CA MET A 539 22.12 26.21 36.45
C MET A 539 22.79 24.90 36.89
N LEU A 540 22.00 23.87 37.18
CA LEU A 540 22.52 22.55 37.55
C LEU A 540 23.36 21.93 36.43
N MET A 541 22.92 22.07 35.18
CA MET A 541 23.67 21.56 34.01
C MET A 541 25.04 22.24 33.85
N LYS A 542 25.12 23.56 34.09
CA LYS A 542 26.42 24.27 34.11
C LYS A 542 27.34 23.79 35.24
N GLY A 543 26.78 23.43 36.40
CA GLY A 543 27.55 22.82 37.49
C GLY A 543 28.13 21.46 37.12
N LEU A 544 27.34 20.62 36.44
CA LEU A 544 27.78 19.32 35.94
C LEU A 544 28.88 19.45 34.87
N GLU A 545 28.71 20.40 33.94
CA GLU A 545 29.73 20.75 32.92
C GLU A 545 31.08 21.02 33.57
N TRP A 546 31.11 21.84 34.61
CA TRP A 546 32.34 22.16 35.32
C TRP A 546 33.01 20.91 35.90
N VAL A 547 32.25 19.99 36.52
CA VAL A 547 32.81 18.74 37.08
C VAL A 547 33.39 17.84 35.98
N VAL A 548 32.70 17.72 34.85
CA VAL A 548 33.13 16.88 33.72
C VAL A 548 34.39 17.44 33.06
N VAL A 549 34.44 18.76 32.80
CA VAL A 549 35.63 19.42 32.21
C VAL A 549 36.88 19.26 33.08
N HIS A 550 36.71 19.15 34.40
CA HIS A 550 37.82 18.96 35.34
C HIS A 550 38.02 17.48 35.73
N ALA A 551 37.36 16.52 35.06
CA ALA A 551 37.45 15.09 35.37
C ALA A 551 38.83 14.49 35.10
N GLU A 552 39.65 15.07 34.22
CA GLU A 552 41.02 14.61 33.95
C GLU A 552 41.95 14.77 35.17
N TRP A 553 41.79 15.87 35.92
CA TRP A 553 42.54 16.10 37.16
C TRP A 553 42.11 15.14 38.28
N LEU A 554 40.83 14.76 38.31
CA LEU A 554 40.28 13.76 39.23
C LEU A 554 40.67 12.32 38.84
N SER A 555 40.78 12.04 37.54
CA SER A 555 41.16 10.73 37.02
C SER A 555 42.68 10.50 37.03
N VAL A 556 43.54 11.52 37.00
CA VAL A 556 44.99 11.37 37.30
C VAL A 556 45.21 10.90 38.75
N ALA A 557 44.42 11.40 39.70
CA ALA A 557 44.45 10.94 41.09
C ALA A 557 44.00 9.48 41.26
N MET A 558 43.16 8.97 40.35
CA MET A 558 42.59 7.61 40.37
C MET A 558 43.38 6.62 39.48
N ALA A 559 44.02 7.09 38.40
CA ALA A 559 44.85 6.32 37.48
C ALA A 559 46.22 5.95 38.08
N GLY A 560 46.76 6.76 38.99
CA GLY A 560 47.90 6.35 39.83
C GLY A 560 47.58 5.13 40.70
N LEU A 561 46.30 4.95 41.06
CA LEU A 561 45.79 3.84 41.86
C LEU A 561 45.56 2.58 41.01
N LEU A 562 45.10 2.73 39.76
CA LEU A 562 44.76 1.63 38.84
C LEU A 562 45.92 1.12 37.98
N ALA A 563 46.93 1.95 37.67
CA ALA A 563 48.14 1.53 36.96
C ALA A 563 48.93 0.46 37.73
N SER A 564 48.74 0.37 39.05
CA SER A 564 49.27 -0.69 39.92
C SER A 564 48.65 -2.07 39.65
N MET A 565 47.41 -2.12 39.16
CA MET A 565 46.63 -3.35 39.03
C MET A 565 46.72 -3.97 37.62
N VAL A 566 46.91 -3.16 36.58
CA VAL A 566 46.78 -3.60 35.18
C VAL A 566 48.13 -3.97 34.52
N ALA A 567 49.25 -3.79 35.21
CA ALA A 567 50.53 -4.44 34.84
C ALA A 567 50.46 -5.98 34.82
N ARG A 568 49.37 -6.59 35.33
CA ARG A 568 49.18 -8.04 35.47
C ARG A 568 48.41 -8.74 34.34
N GLY A 569 47.84 -8.04 33.38
CA GLY A 569 46.72 -8.61 32.62
C GLY A 569 46.74 -8.49 31.10
N ARG A 570 47.90 -8.49 30.44
CA ARG A 570 47.96 -8.61 28.96
C ARG A 570 48.32 -10.03 28.57
N ARG A 571 47.38 -10.81 28.03
CA ARG A 571 47.70 -11.89 27.07
C ARG A 571 46.46 -12.42 26.34
N LEU A 572 46.55 -12.33 25.00
CA LEU A 572 45.91 -13.15 23.96
C LEU A 572 44.51 -12.69 23.51
N ARG A 573 44.37 -11.93 22.40
CA ARG A 573 44.43 -12.31 20.95
C ARG A 573 43.23 -13.20 20.55
N ARG A 574 42.22 -12.67 19.84
CA ARG A 574 42.12 -12.31 18.39
C ARG A 574 41.73 -13.50 17.49
N SER A 575 40.61 -13.30 16.76
CA SER A 575 40.41 -13.66 15.34
C SER A 575 40.23 -15.16 15.01
N ALA A 576 39.50 -15.59 13.99
CA ALA A 576 38.58 -14.99 13.05
C ALA A 576 37.93 -16.12 12.23
N ALA A 577 36.73 -15.84 11.72
CA ALA A 577 36.31 -16.05 10.34
C ALA A 577 36.19 -17.46 9.72
N VAL A 578 34.97 -17.68 9.22
CA VAL A 578 34.66 -18.00 7.80
C VAL A 578 34.90 -19.44 7.37
N LEU A 579 33.82 -20.13 6.99
CA LEU A 579 33.69 -20.52 5.58
C LEU A 579 32.21 -20.78 5.23
N PRO A 580 31.55 -19.82 4.55
CA PRO A 580 30.45 -20.12 3.65
C PRO A 580 31.06 -20.76 2.41
N LEU A 581 30.52 -21.88 1.97
CA LEU A 581 30.53 -22.34 0.59
C LEU A 581 29.73 -23.63 0.57
N LEU A 582 29.22 -23.97 -0.59
CA LEU A 582 28.53 -25.23 -0.89
C LEU A 582 27.07 -25.22 -0.45
N LEU A 583 26.23 -24.71 -1.34
CA LEU A 583 25.55 -25.55 -2.35
C LEU A 583 24.41 -24.65 -2.90
N PHE A 584 24.54 -23.93 -4.03
CA PHE A 584 24.85 -24.41 -5.38
C PHE A 584 24.35 -25.83 -5.61
N ALA A 585 23.11 -25.98 -6.08
CA ALA A 585 22.86 -26.34 -7.49
C ALA A 585 21.43 -26.86 -7.73
N LEU A 586 20.89 -26.50 -8.92
CA LEU A 586 19.94 -27.20 -9.80
C LEU A 586 18.50 -26.65 -9.91
N ALA A 587 18.23 -26.06 -11.09
CA ALA A 587 16.94 -25.95 -11.81
C ALA A 587 16.96 -26.95 -13.02
N PRO A 588 16.06 -27.01 -14.04
CA PRO A 588 14.68 -26.47 -14.27
C PRO A 588 13.68 -27.42 -15.06
N LEU A 589 12.43 -26.96 -15.34
CA LEU A 589 11.62 -26.97 -16.62
C LEU A 589 10.14 -27.45 -16.66
N ALA A 590 9.26 -26.49 -17.06
CA ALA A 590 8.07 -26.51 -17.96
C ALA A 590 6.72 -27.17 -17.52
N ASN A 591 5.50 -26.77 -17.93
CA ASN A 591 4.82 -25.54 -18.44
C ASN A 591 3.36 -25.95 -18.80
N ALA A 592 2.32 -25.17 -18.45
CA ALA A 592 1.09 -24.98 -19.25
C ALA A 592 0.19 -23.88 -18.67
N GLN A 593 0.14 -22.74 -19.36
CA GLN A 593 -0.34 -21.42 -18.93
C GLN A 593 -1.32 -20.80 -19.92
N LEU A 594 -1.58 -19.50 -19.82
CA LEU A 594 -2.94 -19.12 -19.61
C LEU A 594 -3.20 -17.66 -19.79
N VAL A 595 -4.32 -17.29 -20.42
CA VAL A 595 -4.39 -16.08 -21.27
C VAL A 595 -4.97 -14.83 -20.55
N PRO A 596 -4.14 -13.92 -20.02
CA PRO A 596 -4.39 -12.48 -20.00
C PRO A 596 -4.21 -11.90 -21.42
N TYR A 597 -4.41 -10.60 -21.64
CA TYR A 597 -3.89 -9.93 -22.85
C TYR A 597 -2.37 -9.94 -22.78
N GLU A 598 -1.80 -11.09 -23.08
CA GLU A 598 -0.44 -11.51 -22.83
C GLU A 598 0.58 -10.61 -23.54
N ASP A 599 0.20 -10.10 -24.72
CA ASP A 599 1.07 -9.37 -25.63
C ASP A 599 0.40 -8.07 -26.11
N VAL A 600 1.21 -7.10 -26.55
CA VAL A 600 0.72 -5.86 -27.18
C VAL A 600 -0.12 -6.16 -28.43
N SER A 601 0.06 -7.31 -29.08
CA SER A 601 -0.80 -7.75 -30.18
C SER A 601 -2.26 -7.86 -29.82
N ASP A 602 -2.58 -8.28 -28.59
CA ASP A 602 -3.94 -8.63 -28.22
C ASP A 602 -4.76 -7.36 -27.96
N ILE A 603 -4.16 -6.38 -27.27
CA ILE A 603 -4.76 -5.06 -27.08
C ILE A 603 -4.82 -4.26 -28.40
N VAL A 604 -3.84 -4.44 -29.29
CA VAL A 604 -3.88 -3.85 -30.65
C VAL A 604 -5.02 -4.46 -31.45
N ALA A 605 -5.23 -5.77 -31.40
CA ALA A 605 -6.34 -6.43 -32.10
C ALA A 605 -7.70 -5.91 -31.60
N ALA A 606 -7.86 -5.78 -30.27
CA ALA A 606 -9.09 -5.33 -29.62
C ALA A 606 -9.40 -3.82 -29.80
N SER A 607 -8.45 -2.99 -30.24
CA SER A 607 -8.63 -1.54 -30.37
C SER A 607 -9.08 -1.13 -31.78
N ASP A 608 -10.11 -0.28 -31.88
CA ASP A 608 -10.50 0.35 -33.15
C ASP A 608 -9.60 1.53 -33.51
N ASN A 609 -9.26 2.32 -32.49
CA ASN A 609 -8.42 3.50 -32.61
C ASN A 609 -7.29 3.45 -31.58
N ILE A 610 -6.09 3.85 -31.99
CA ILE A 610 -4.93 4.00 -31.09
C ILE A 610 -4.34 5.38 -31.35
N VAL A 611 -4.37 6.27 -30.36
CA VAL A 611 -4.10 7.70 -30.54
C VAL A 611 -3.11 8.26 -29.53
N GLU A 612 -2.36 9.27 -29.96
CA GLU A 612 -1.61 10.20 -29.11
C GLU A 612 -2.46 11.47 -28.95
N GLY A 613 -2.53 12.03 -27.74
CA GLY A 613 -3.28 13.25 -27.51
C GLY A 613 -2.97 13.97 -26.20
N THR A 614 -3.56 15.15 -26.03
CA THR A 614 -3.47 15.98 -24.81
C THR A 614 -4.86 16.17 -24.22
N VAL A 615 -5.01 15.98 -22.90
CA VAL A 615 -6.29 16.18 -22.21
C VAL A 615 -6.60 17.68 -22.11
N GLU A 616 -7.62 18.15 -22.84
CA GLU A 616 -8.01 19.56 -22.87
C GLU A 616 -8.89 19.95 -21.66
N SER A 617 -9.81 19.08 -21.26
CA SER A 617 -10.71 19.31 -20.13
C SER A 617 -11.21 18.03 -19.50
N THR A 618 -11.52 18.11 -18.21
CA THR A 618 -12.23 17.10 -17.41
C THR A 618 -13.40 17.80 -16.73
N ASN A 619 -14.64 17.36 -16.94
CA ASN A 619 -15.83 17.97 -16.35
C ASN A 619 -16.73 16.89 -15.73
N THR A 620 -16.95 16.98 -14.42
CA THR A 620 -17.84 16.08 -13.70
C THR A 620 -19.23 16.69 -13.56
N PHE A 621 -20.26 15.93 -13.88
CA PHE A 621 -21.66 16.34 -13.80
C PHE A 621 -22.56 15.12 -13.60
N ALA A 622 -23.80 15.38 -13.21
CA ALA A 622 -24.87 14.39 -13.19
C ALA A 622 -25.68 14.47 -14.49
N THR A 623 -26.16 13.35 -15.01
CA THR A 623 -27.06 13.28 -16.19
C THR A 623 -28.40 13.98 -15.95
N ASP A 624 -29.15 14.30 -17.02
CA ASP A 624 -30.41 15.07 -16.97
C ASP A 624 -31.55 14.38 -16.20
N ASP A 625 -31.55 13.04 -16.18
CA ASP A 625 -32.46 12.20 -15.38
C ASP A 625 -32.00 12.06 -13.92
N GLY A 626 -30.84 12.62 -13.60
CA GLY A 626 -30.18 12.48 -12.33
C GLY A 626 -29.56 11.11 -12.17
N LEU A 627 -29.75 10.11 -13.02
CA LEU A 627 -29.36 8.75 -12.73
C LEU A 627 -27.91 8.38 -13.10
N GLN A 628 -26.91 9.24 -13.32
CA GLN A 628 -25.49 8.78 -13.46
C GLN A 628 -24.44 9.90 -13.22
N ILE A 629 -23.35 9.62 -12.48
CA ILE A 629 -22.28 10.61 -12.23
C ILE A 629 -21.24 10.31 -13.27
N TYR A 630 -21.07 11.24 -14.20
CA TYR A 630 -20.07 11.13 -15.23
C TYR A 630 -19.01 12.19 -15.11
N THR A 631 -17.80 11.79 -15.48
CA THR A 631 -16.73 12.69 -15.84
C THR A 631 -16.52 12.61 -17.34
N ASP A 632 -16.85 13.70 -18.05
CA ASP A 632 -16.54 13.87 -19.46
C ASP A 632 -15.09 14.37 -19.60
N VAL A 633 -14.32 13.67 -20.42
CA VAL A 633 -12.92 13.97 -20.73
C VAL A 633 -12.79 14.25 -22.21
N ILE A 634 -12.28 15.43 -22.55
CA ILE A 634 -11.99 15.79 -23.94
C ILE A 634 -10.49 15.68 -24.17
N VAL A 635 -10.09 14.82 -25.10
CA VAL A 635 -8.69 14.65 -25.50
C VAL A 635 -8.51 15.13 -26.94
N LYS A 636 -7.56 16.04 -27.14
CA LYS A 636 -7.18 16.50 -28.48
C LYS A 636 -6.19 15.53 -29.10
N VAL A 637 -6.55 14.96 -30.25
CA VAL A 637 -5.70 14.02 -30.98
C VAL A 637 -4.55 14.76 -31.68
N THR A 638 -3.32 14.42 -31.33
CA THR A 638 -2.10 14.96 -31.93
C THR A 638 -1.54 14.06 -33.03
N ASP A 639 -1.72 12.75 -32.89
CA ASP A 639 -1.38 11.75 -33.90
C ASP A 639 -2.18 10.45 -33.74
N THR A 640 -2.24 9.64 -34.80
CA THR A 640 -2.99 8.37 -34.83
C THR A 640 -2.07 7.22 -35.27
N ALA A 641 -2.00 6.17 -34.45
CA ALA A 641 -1.23 4.97 -34.72
C ALA A 641 -2.06 3.92 -35.49
N LYS A 642 -3.32 3.74 -35.10
CA LYS A 642 -4.32 2.85 -35.72
C LYS A 642 -5.68 3.57 -35.74
N GLY A 643 -6.50 3.31 -36.75
CA GLY A 643 -7.88 3.80 -36.82
C GLY A 643 -8.07 5.01 -37.75
N LYS A 644 -9.23 5.66 -37.65
CA LYS A 644 -9.71 6.68 -38.61
C LYS A 644 -9.73 8.10 -38.04
N LEU A 645 -9.41 8.28 -36.76
CA LEU A 645 -9.41 9.59 -36.11
C LEU A 645 -8.38 10.53 -36.73
N ASN A 646 -8.84 11.73 -37.09
CA ASN A 646 -8.00 12.74 -37.74
C ASN A 646 -7.10 13.47 -36.76
N LYS A 647 -5.89 13.82 -37.22
CA LYS A 647 -4.99 14.74 -36.53
C LYS A 647 -5.68 16.09 -36.31
N ASN A 648 -5.60 16.62 -35.09
CA ASN A 648 -6.33 17.79 -34.58
C ASN A 648 -7.85 17.60 -34.39
N GLY A 649 -8.36 16.37 -34.51
CA GLY A 649 -9.69 16.03 -34.01
C GLY A 649 -9.69 15.99 -32.47
N SER A 650 -10.89 15.97 -31.89
CA SER A 650 -11.06 15.72 -30.46
C SER A 650 -11.81 14.41 -30.30
N ILE A 651 -11.41 13.61 -29.30
CA ILE A 651 -12.18 12.48 -28.81
C ILE A 651 -12.85 12.87 -27.50
N HIS A 652 -14.00 12.26 -27.26
CA HIS A 652 -14.77 12.38 -26.04
C HIS A 652 -14.75 11.02 -25.34
N LEU A 653 -14.35 11.01 -24.07
CA LEU A 653 -14.41 9.84 -23.20
C LEU A 653 -15.37 10.16 -22.06
N ARG A 654 -16.28 9.25 -21.74
CA ARG A 654 -17.21 9.38 -20.62
C ARG A 654 -16.96 8.26 -19.61
N LEU A 655 -16.75 8.63 -18.34
CA LEU A 655 -16.41 7.70 -17.26
C LEU A 655 -17.41 7.80 -16.09
N PRO A 656 -17.97 6.68 -15.58
CA PRO A 656 -18.95 6.66 -14.48
C PRO A 656 -18.32 6.91 -13.09
N THR A 657 -17.50 7.96 -12.97
CA THR A 657 -16.80 8.34 -11.74
C THR A 657 -16.86 9.85 -11.52
N GLY A 658 -16.69 10.30 -10.28
CA GLY A 658 -16.57 11.73 -9.94
C GLY A 658 -17.23 12.10 -8.62
N ARG A 659 -17.20 13.40 -8.28
CA ARG A 659 -17.82 13.94 -7.05
C ARG A 659 -18.74 15.12 -7.36
N VAL A 660 -19.93 15.14 -6.77
CA VAL A 660 -20.88 16.26 -6.82
C VAL A 660 -21.36 16.58 -5.39
N GLY A 661 -20.96 17.74 -4.86
CA GLY A 661 -21.31 18.13 -3.48
C GLY A 661 -20.70 17.23 -2.41
N ALA A 662 -21.54 16.69 -1.52
CA ALA A 662 -21.15 15.82 -0.40
C ALA A 662 -21.02 14.33 -0.79
N ILE A 663 -21.35 13.96 -2.03
CA ILE A 663 -21.42 12.57 -2.49
C ILE A 663 -20.48 12.40 -3.69
N GLY A 664 -19.89 11.21 -3.82
CA GLY A 664 -19.10 10.86 -4.98
C GLY A 664 -19.05 9.36 -5.23
N ARG A 665 -18.64 9.04 -6.46
CA ARG A 665 -18.51 7.69 -7.00
C ARG A 665 -17.10 7.46 -7.49
N SER A 666 -16.52 6.31 -7.16
CA SER A 666 -15.15 5.95 -7.52
C SER A 666 -15.06 4.49 -7.97
N SER A 667 -14.14 4.21 -8.89
CA SER A 667 -13.68 2.85 -9.26
C SER A 667 -12.17 2.90 -9.43
N GLN A 668 -11.48 1.84 -9.02
CA GLN A 668 -10.03 1.73 -9.18
C GLN A 668 -9.63 1.12 -10.51
N GLU A 669 -10.53 0.49 -11.23
CA GLU A 669 -10.25 -0.22 -12.47
C GLU A 669 -10.31 0.72 -13.69
N LEU A 670 -11.05 1.83 -13.57
CA LEU A 670 -11.22 2.83 -14.62
C LEU A 670 -10.09 3.89 -14.63
N PRO A 671 -9.67 4.37 -15.82
CA PRO A 671 -8.60 5.34 -15.93
C PRO A 671 -9.02 6.73 -15.45
N GLU A 672 -8.19 7.36 -14.63
CA GLU A 672 -8.34 8.76 -14.27
C GLU A 672 -7.63 9.66 -15.27
N PHE A 673 -8.11 10.90 -15.47
CA PHE A 673 -7.48 11.88 -16.34
C PHE A 673 -7.23 13.21 -15.65
N LYS A 674 -6.14 13.88 -16.01
CA LYS A 674 -5.77 15.20 -15.50
C LYS A 674 -5.69 16.20 -16.64
N GLN A 675 -6.34 17.36 -16.47
CA GLN A 675 -6.26 18.43 -17.46
C GLN A 675 -4.79 18.80 -17.76
N GLY A 676 -4.43 18.84 -19.04
CA GLY A 676 -3.10 19.19 -19.53
C GLY A 676 -2.11 18.04 -19.61
N GLU A 677 -2.47 16.81 -19.25
CA GLU A 677 -1.58 15.65 -19.41
C GLU A 677 -1.52 15.17 -20.88
N ASP A 678 -0.36 14.68 -21.31
CA ASP A 678 -0.15 14.03 -22.61
C ASP A 678 -0.27 12.51 -22.46
N VAL A 679 -1.08 11.89 -23.31
CA VAL A 679 -1.46 10.47 -23.21
C VAL A 679 -1.37 9.74 -24.56
N PHE A 680 -1.16 8.43 -24.46
CA PHE A 680 -1.29 7.49 -25.57
C PHE A 680 -2.33 6.44 -25.18
N LEU A 681 -3.39 6.33 -25.96
CA LEU A 681 -4.61 5.60 -25.60
C LEU A 681 -4.94 4.50 -26.60
N PHE A 682 -5.31 3.34 -26.07
CA PHE A 682 -5.94 2.24 -26.80
C PHE A 682 -7.46 2.36 -26.62
N LEU A 683 -8.18 2.56 -27.72
CA LEU A 683 -9.59 2.92 -27.71
C LEU A 683 -10.42 1.97 -28.57
N LYS A 684 -11.64 1.71 -28.11
CA LYS A 684 -12.70 1.07 -28.89
C LYS A 684 -13.85 2.06 -29.03
N ASP A 685 -14.43 2.09 -30.22
CA ASP A 685 -15.60 2.93 -30.48
C ASP A 685 -16.79 2.33 -29.73
N ASP A 686 -17.45 3.15 -28.90
CA ASP A 686 -18.58 2.75 -28.08
C ASP A 686 -19.80 3.56 -28.48
N ARG A 687 -20.98 2.93 -28.51
CA ARG A 687 -22.21 3.60 -28.97
C ARG A 687 -22.81 4.55 -27.93
N VAL A 688 -22.57 4.28 -26.65
CA VAL A 688 -23.14 5.04 -25.52
C VAL A 688 -22.11 5.97 -24.91
N TYR A 689 -20.86 5.51 -24.78
CA TYR A 689 -19.77 6.27 -24.17
C TYR A 689 -18.85 6.98 -25.18
N ASP A 690 -19.21 6.96 -26.48
CA ASP A 690 -18.42 7.40 -27.65
C ASP A 690 -17.10 6.63 -27.84
N ASN A 691 -16.18 6.72 -26.88
CA ASN A 691 -14.91 6.02 -26.88
C ASN A 691 -14.61 5.49 -25.46
N VAL A 692 -14.20 4.24 -25.35
CA VAL A 692 -13.77 3.62 -24.10
C VAL A 692 -12.31 3.19 -24.17
N CYS A 693 -11.60 3.27 -23.04
CA CYS A 693 -10.20 2.86 -22.97
C CYS A 693 -10.09 1.35 -22.74
N ILE A 694 -9.51 0.63 -23.69
CA ILE A 694 -9.41 -0.83 -23.63
C ILE A 694 -8.49 -1.28 -22.50
N GLY A 695 -8.99 -2.15 -21.62
CA GLY A 695 -8.30 -2.65 -20.43
C GLY A 695 -8.35 -1.69 -19.24
N GLY A 696 -9.24 -0.69 -19.24
CA GLY A 696 -9.32 0.29 -18.15
C GLY A 696 -8.01 1.07 -17.99
N LYS A 697 -7.47 1.14 -16.77
CA LYS A 697 -6.17 1.81 -16.49
C LYS A 697 -5.00 1.28 -17.33
N VAL A 698 -5.02 0.01 -17.73
CA VAL A 698 -3.99 -0.60 -18.58
C VAL A 698 -3.88 0.02 -19.96
N GLY A 699 -5.00 0.44 -20.55
CA GLY A 699 -5.06 1.00 -21.89
C GLY A 699 -4.50 2.42 -22.00
N LYS A 700 -4.17 3.03 -20.86
CA LYS A 700 -3.64 4.39 -20.77
C LYS A 700 -2.13 4.37 -20.56
N PHE A 701 -1.42 5.03 -21.47
CA PHE A 701 0.00 5.29 -21.34
C PHE A 701 0.25 6.80 -21.20
N ALA A 702 1.20 7.18 -20.36
CA ALA A 702 1.68 8.55 -20.26
C ALA A 702 2.69 8.82 -21.38
N VAL A 703 2.62 10.02 -21.97
CA VAL A 703 3.61 10.50 -22.93
C VAL A 703 4.46 11.57 -22.26
N LYS A 704 5.78 11.36 -22.25
CA LYS A 704 6.74 12.30 -21.66
C LYS A 704 7.65 12.87 -22.72
N THR A 705 7.91 14.16 -22.63
CA THR A 705 8.88 14.84 -23.49
C THR A 705 10.16 15.06 -22.71
N ASP A 706 11.28 14.59 -23.23
CA ASP A 706 12.61 14.88 -22.70
C ASP A 706 12.93 16.36 -22.88
N ALA A 707 13.23 17.04 -21.77
CA ALA A 707 13.40 18.49 -21.76
C ALA A 707 14.69 18.96 -22.45
N GLU A 708 15.70 18.10 -22.60
CA GLU A 708 16.99 18.45 -23.22
C GLU A 708 17.00 18.16 -24.72
N THR A 709 16.41 17.02 -25.13
CA THR A 709 16.45 16.54 -26.51
C THR A 709 15.16 16.84 -27.29
N GLY A 710 14.04 17.06 -26.59
CA GLY A 710 12.71 17.18 -27.18
C GLY A 710 12.13 15.84 -27.67
N GLU A 711 12.82 14.72 -27.45
CA GLU A 711 12.33 13.38 -27.81
C GLU A 711 11.14 12.99 -26.92
N LYS A 712 10.13 12.36 -27.51
CA LYS A 712 8.94 11.88 -26.78
C LYS A 712 9.04 10.39 -26.51
N TYR A 713 8.63 9.99 -25.32
CA TYR A 713 8.66 8.61 -24.85
C TYR A 713 7.30 8.19 -24.33
N VAL A 714 6.94 6.94 -24.62
CA VAL A 714 5.75 6.28 -24.07
C VAL A 714 6.15 5.54 -22.81
N THR A 715 5.25 5.59 -21.84
CA THR A 715 5.45 5.01 -20.53
C THR A 715 4.13 4.42 -20.02
N PRO A 716 4.13 3.19 -19.48
CA PRO A 716 2.95 2.60 -18.87
C PRO A 716 2.55 3.38 -17.60
N THR A 717 1.26 3.39 -17.25
CA THR A 717 0.74 4.09 -16.06
C THR A 717 0.34 3.17 -14.92
N VAL A 718 0.50 1.85 -15.13
CA VAL A 718 0.29 0.80 -14.14
C VAL A 718 1.24 -0.38 -14.39
N LEU A 719 1.50 -1.17 -13.35
CA LEU A 719 2.37 -2.35 -13.37
C LEU A 719 2.05 -3.40 -14.43
N PRO A 720 0.78 -3.76 -14.65
CA PRO A 720 0.43 -4.73 -15.69
C PRO A 720 0.78 -4.26 -17.09
N ALA A 721 0.68 -2.96 -17.37
CA ALA A 721 1.02 -2.41 -18.68
C ALA A 721 2.53 -2.43 -18.92
N TYR A 722 3.34 -2.26 -17.87
CA TYR A 722 4.79 -2.38 -17.98
C TYR A 722 5.28 -3.80 -18.18
N ASN A 723 4.77 -4.75 -17.42
CA ASN A 723 5.22 -6.14 -17.53
C ASN A 723 5.04 -6.64 -18.98
N ARG A 724 3.92 -6.25 -19.61
CA ARG A 724 3.68 -6.48 -21.04
C ARG A 724 4.67 -5.75 -21.94
N LEU A 725 4.93 -4.47 -21.66
CA LEU A 725 5.89 -3.70 -22.45
C LEU A 725 7.31 -4.30 -22.39
N VAL A 726 7.72 -4.84 -21.23
CA VAL A 726 8.98 -5.58 -21.06
C VAL A 726 8.97 -6.89 -21.85
N LYS A 727 7.91 -7.69 -21.75
CA LYS A 727 7.78 -8.92 -22.54
C LYS A 727 7.91 -8.65 -24.05
N GLU A 728 7.25 -7.59 -24.52
CA GLU A 728 7.23 -7.19 -25.92
C GLU A 728 8.51 -6.53 -26.40
N SER A 729 9.36 -6.04 -25.49
CA SER A 729 10.57 -5.30 -25.81
C SER A 729 11.54 -6.14 -26.68
N ALA A 730 11.63 -7.45 -26.41
CA ALA A 730 12.43 -8.39 -27.21
C ALA A 730 11.90 -8.56 -28.64
N LYS A 731 10.59 -8.41 -28.86
CA LYS A 731 9.97 -8.42 -30.20
C LYS A 731 10.22 -7.07 -30.90
N MET A 732 10.18 -5.96 -30.15
CA MET A 732 10.47 -4.63 -30.67
C MET A 732 11.92 -4.49 -31.17
N GLU A 733 12.90 -5.01 -30.43
CA GLU A 733 14.30 -5.00 -30.87
C GLU A 733 14.50 -5.76 -32.20
N LYS A 734 13.82 -6.89 -32.39
CA LYS A 734 13.84 -7.64 -33.66
C LYS A 734 13.26 -6.83 -34.83
N HIS A 735 12.38 -5.88 -34.55
CA HIS A 735 11.83 -4.93 -35.53
C HIS A 735 12.70 -3.67 -35.72
N GLY A 736 13.89 -3.64 -35.13
CA GLY A 736 14.85 -2.54 -35.26
C GLY A 736 14.52 -1.31 -34.40
N LEU A 737 13.62 -1.44 -33.43
CA LEU A 737 13.36 -0.38 -32.46
C LEU A 737 14.54 -0.25 -31.49
N LYS A 738 14.91 1.00 -31.17
CA LYS A 738 15.90 1.28 -30.13
C LYS A 738 15.19 1.40 -28.79
N LEU A 739 15.50 0.48 -27.87
CA LEU A 739 15.09 0.56 -26.48
C LEU A 739 16.13 1.37 -25.68
N LYS A 740 15.66 2.33 -24.90
CA LYS A 740 16.51 3.05 -23.95
C LYS A 740 16.07 2.70 -22.52
N THR A 741 17.04 2.62 -21.62
CA THR A 741 16.80 2.59 -20.18
C THR A 741 17.37 3.86 -19.57
N VAL A 742 16.69 4.41 -18.57
CA VAL A 742 17.26 5.48 -17.75
C VAL A 742 17.85 4.84 -16.51
N GLY A 743 19.17 5.00 -16.33
CA GLY A 743 19.83 4.56 -15.11
C GLY A 743 19.47 5.45 -13.92
N ALA A 744 19.77 4.99 -12.70
CA ALA A 744 19.62 5.80 -11.48
C ALA A 744 20.38 7.14 -11.51
N ASP A 745 21.34 7.30 -12.44
CA ASP A 745 22.08 8.53 -12.74
C ASP A 745 21.30 9.52 -13.63
N GLY A 746 20.05 9.21 -13.99
CA GLY A 746 19.18 10.05 -14.83
C GLY A 746 19.57 10.04 -16.32
N LYS A 747 20.55 9.23 -16.72
CA LYS A 747 21.03 9.18 -18.11
C LYS A 747 20.41 8.02 -18.88
N THR A 748 19.98 8.31 -20.09
CA THR A 748 19.54 7.28 -21.04
C THR A 748 20.73 6.48 -21.56
N LYS A 749 20.64 5.14 -21.52
CA LYS A 749 21.59 4.20 -22.12
C LYS A 749 20.83 3.23 -23.01
N ASP A 750 21.51 2.68 -24.03
CA ASP A 750 20.93 1.59 -24.83
C ASP A 750 20.63 0.41 -23.89
N ALA A 751 19.40 -0.11 -23.96
CA ALA A 751 18.99 -1.21 -23.09
C ALA A 751 19.68 -2.50 -23.52
N SER A 752 20.47 -3.11 -22.62
CA SER A 752 21.03 -4.45 -22.83
C SER A 752 20.18 -5.56 -22.19
N SER A 753 19.25 -5.18 -21.30
CA SER A 753 18.20 -6.00 -20.69
C SER A 753 17.14 -5.05 -20.08
N PRO A 754 15.84 -5.32 -20.17
CA PRO A 754 14.79 -4.46 -19.59
C PRO A 754 14.78 -4.41 -18.05
N GLN A 755 15.56 -5.27 -17.39
CA GLN A 755 15.40 -5.58 -15.96
C GLN A 755 16.01 -4.55 -14.99
N ASP A 756 16.89 -3.64 -15.46
CA ASP A 756 17.71 -2.77 -14.58
C ASP A 756 17.43 -1.25 -14.71
N GLY A 757 16.25 -0.85 -15.20
CA GLY A 757 15.86 0.58 -15.19
C GLY A 757 14.53 0.89 -15.90
N ARG A 758 14.17 2.19 -15.93
CA ARG A 758 12.93 2.66 -16.55
C ARG A 758 12.97 2.40 -18.04
N LEU A 759 12.14 1.46 -18.49
CA LEU A 759 11.99 1.16 -19.91
C LEU A 759 11.33 2.37 -20.57
N LEU A 760 12.12 3.10 -21.36
CA LEU A 760 11.64 4.16 -22.21
C LEU A 760 11.58 3.66 -23.64
N VAL A 761 10.38 3.65 -24.19
CA VAL A 761 10.17 3.37 -25.60
C VAL A 761 9.93 4.69 -26.30
N ASP A 762 10.78 5.03 -27.26
CA ASP A 762 10.57 6.19 -28.13
C ASP A 762 9.19 6.10 -28.77
N LEU A 763 8.43 7.20 -28.71
CA LEU A 763 7.03 7.23 -29.10
C LEU A 763 6.82 6.93 -30.59
N GLU A 764 7.70 7.42 -31.47
CA GLU A 764 7.59 7.16 -32.90
C GLU A 764 7.90 5.69 -33.23
N ASN A 765 8.92 5.14 -32.58
CA ASN A 765 9.24 3.73 -32.68
C ASN A 765 8.06 2.87 -32.19
N PHE A 766 7.49 3.18 -31.02
CA PHE A 766 6.33 2.45 -30.50
C PHE A 766 5.14 2.49 -31.47
N LYS A 767 4.80 3.68 -32.00
CA LYS A 767 3.78 3.80 -33.06
C LYS A 767 4.10 2.97 -34.29
N SER A 768 5.36 2.91 -34.71
CA SER A 768 5.80 2.07 -35.84
C SER A 768 5.63 0.57 -35.56
N TYR A 769 5.93 0.12 -34.35
CA TYR A 769 5.71 -1.26 -33.91
C TYR A 769 4.23 -1.62 -33.95
N ILE A 770 3.37 -0.78 -33.35
CA ILE A 770 1.91 -0.96 -33.37
C ILE A 770 1.37 -1.07 -34.80
N ARG A 771 1.83 -0.20 -35.72
CA ARG A 771 1.48 -0.25 -37.15
C ARG A 771 1.97 -1.51 -37.85
N THR A 772 3.06 -2.12 -37.37
CA THR A 772 3.59 -3.37 -37.93
C THR A 772 2.73 -4.55 -37.47
N VAL A 773 2.45 -4.62 -36.17
CA VAL A 773 1.55 -5.63 -35.57
C VAL A 773 0.17 -5.62 -36.24
N ASP A 774 -0.45 -4.44 -36.39
CA ASP A 774 -1.74 -4.30 -37.09
C ASP A 774 -1.69 -4.78 -38.55
N LYS A 775 -0.59 -4.52 -39.26
CA LYS A 775 -0.40 -5.00 -40.65
C LYS A 775 -0.20 -6.51 -40.74
N GLU A 776 0.44 -7.11 -39.75
CA GLU A 776 0.66 -8.55 -39.70
C GLU A 776 -0.65 -9.28 -39.40
N GLN A 777 -1.46 -8.76 -38.48
CA GLN A 777 -2.80 -9.28 -38.18
C GLN A 777 -3.69 -9.25 -39.43
N LYS A 778 -3.75 -8.11 -40.13
CA LYS A 778 -4.50 -7.97 -41.39
C LYS A 778 -4.04 -8.84 -42.56
N LYS A 779 -2.85 -9.45 -42.47
CA LYS A 779 -2.35 -10.41 -43.48
C LYS A 779 -2.70 -11.86 -43.14
N GLN A 780 -3.01 -12.13 -41.88
CA GLN A 780 -3.37 -13.45 -41.38
C GLN A 780 -4.89 -13.69 -41.49
N GLU A 781 -5.68 -12.62 -41.46
CA GLU A 781 -7.08 -12.55 -41.93
C GLU A 781 -7.17 -12.63 -43.46
#